data_AF-A0A1H5X5J4-F1
#
_entry.id   AF-A0A1H5X5J4-F1
#
_cell.length_a   1.000
_cell.length_b   1.000
_cell.length_c   1.000
_cell.angle_alpha   90.00
_cell.angle_beta   90.00
_cell.angle_gamma   90.00
#
_symmetry.space_group_name_H-M   'P 1'
#
loop_
_entity.id
_entity.type
_entity.pdbx_description
1 polymer ?
#
loop_
_entity_poly.entity_id
_entity_poly.type
_entity_poly.pdbx_seq_one_letter_code
_entity_poly.pdbx_strand_id
1 'polypeptide(L)'
;MHDRIASGEERIAAFLSEKLRPALYPQRLPMDIGAWHIPGEPVPADVALRAEYTPFAVGEPWGRPWATTWFRVHATVPERWAGRRVEALIDLGSDPDGGSAEGLVHDERGIPLQGLHPHLRAVPVAFRAAGGEPVRLLVEAAANPLIDSGSGAGSRYGDPATAGDTPLYRLRRADIAIRDEDVWQLLHDIEALHGLMRALPDALPRTYEILAALEAAVDAVDPRAVARTAGRARTLLGPVLGRHAHESAHTFAAVGHAHIDSARLWPVRETVRKCARTFSTMAALTEEYPGLVVAASSAQHYAWMKEHHPHVFERIRKAVADGNWAPVGGMWVEADAELPGGEALARQFVHGRRFFRDELGLDSDGVWLPDASGASAAFPQLAALAGARWLLAPRPGPDRPGAPARHTFRWEGIDGTRLFTHLVPGGAEGTTLTGSELTGAVASFADLGAATTSLLPVGRGDAGPDRTVLEHARRFADLEGAPRVVPRTPSAFFRDAEQEYPHAPVWRGTLDLAAHRGSYTSQARTKRGNRRSEALLHEAELWSATAAVRHDIPYPYAELDRLWRQVLLQQAHDILPGTSIAWVHEEAEQTHRDVHRRLERLIRRATADPDAEPDGTGVLNAAPRARREVVVLDADARPLPGGQQLAGGGTAVLAQAPALGAGRAGLPLGDLPPVTVETRADGGHVLDNGLLRVVVDAAGLVRSAVESRTGREAIAPGEAGNLLQLHRDEPADRSALRLAPGTRRDLDRADVVELRDAGPLLATVRVVRGTGRSTVVQHLTLGAGSRSLTVDTEVDWREQDTLLKSAWPLDVHAEHTSAETQFGHVTRPTHDNVGAGAAGREAAALRWLHVGEHGWGVALASDASYGYDTTRRTRPDGGTTTVVRHTLLRAPHSPDPHADRGPQHFRHTLRPGAGIEDAITEGYALNLPLRPGPGAAAPPLVAVDHPGVIVETVKLADDRSGDVVVRLYESRGGRARTTLTADFPVGAVREADLLEVPLATHPPSAPLTLRPFQILTLRITPKDRHRA
;
A
#
# COMPACT_ATOMS: atom_id res chain seq x y z
N MET A 1 -4.25 -56.19 9.05
CA MET A 1 -3.50 -55.91 7.82
C MET A 1 -2.84 -54.55 8.04
N HIS A 2 -1.53 -54.50 8.26
CA HIS A 2 -0.82 -53.23 8.51
C HIS A 2 -0.77 -52.43 7.21
N ASP A 3 -1.04 -51.13 7.31
CA ASP A 3 -0.91 -50.20 6.19
C ASP A 3 0.57 -50.06 5.84
N ARG A 4 0.98 -50.68 4.73
CA ARG A 4 2.37 -50.70 4.28
C ARG A 4 2.88 -49.30 3.93
N ILE A 5 2.02 -48.40 3.45
CA ILE A 5 2.40 -47.04 3.10
C ILE A 5 2.74 -46.28 4.39
N ALA A 6 1.83 -46.28 5.36
CA ALA A 6 2.04 -45.60 6.64
C ALA A 6 3.33 -46.08 7.35
N SER A 7 3.57 -47.40 7.42
CA SER A 7 4.78 -47.94 8.05
C SER A 7 6.06 -47.58 7.30
N GLY A 8 6.02 -47.52 5.96
CA GLY A 8 7.16 -47.12 5.15
C GLY A 8 7.47 -45.62 5.27
N GLU A 9 6.43 -44.78 5.32
CA GLU A 9 6.56 -43.34 5.54
C GLU A 9 7.23 -43.00 6.87
N GLU A 10 6.78 -43.62 7.98
CA GLU A 10 7.38 -43.43 9.29
C GLU A 10 8.88 -43.77 9.27
N ARG A 11 9.23 -44.88 8.60
CA ARG A 11 10.62 -45.32 8.46
C ARG A 11 11.47 -44.33 7.65
N ILE A 12 10.94 -43.82 6.53
CA ILE A 12 11.64 -42.85 5.67
C ILE A 12 11.82 -41.52 6.42
N ALA A 13 10.78 -41.05 7.11
CA ALA A 13 10.82 -39.83 7.91
C ALA A 13 11.86 -39.93 9.05
N ALA A 14 11.89 -41.06 9.76
CA ALA A 14 12.89 -41.32 10.80
C ALA A 14 14.32 -41.37 10.23
N PHE A 15 14.51 -42.01 9.07
CA PHE A 15 15.81 -42.03 8.40
C PHE A 15 16.30 -40.63 8.01
N LEU A 16 15.42 -39.80 7.42
CA LEU A 16 15.73 -38.42 7.04
C LEU A 16 16.17 -37.59 8.25
N SER A 17 15.41 -37.63 9.34
CA SER A 17 15.63 -36.80 10.52
C SER A 17 16.80 -37.27 11.39
N GLU A 18 16.93 -38.58 11.61
CA GLU A 18 17.88 -39.12 12.57
C GLU A 18 19.23 -39.53 11.97
N LYS A 19 19.27 -39.88 10.67
CA LYS A 19 20.46 -40.44 10.03
C LYS A 19 21.01 -39.55 8.93
N LEU A 20 20.18 -39.16 7.97
CA LEU A 20 20.66 -38.47 6.77
C LEU A 20 20.99 -37.00 7.02
N ARG A 21 20.05 -36.22 7.55
CA ARG A 21 20.27 -34.78 7.81
C ARG A 21 21.43 -34.51 8.77
N PRO A 22 21.62 -35.27 9.87
CA PRO A 22 22.79 -35.10 10.75
C PRO A 22 24.13 -35.41 10.07
N ALA A 23 24.13 -36.25 9.02
CA ALA A 23 25.34 -36.64 8.29
C ALA A 23 25.77 -35.64 7.21
N LEU A 24 24.98 -34.60 6.92
CA LEU A 24 25.28 -33.60 5.89
C LEU A 24 26.62 -32.88 6.11
N TYR A 25 26.98 -32.65 7.38
CA TYR A 25 28.22 -32.01 7.78
C TYR A 25 29.07 -32.98 8.62
N PRO A 26 29.77 -33.94 7.98
CA PRO A 26 30.47 -35.02 8.68
C PRO A 26 31.68 -34.53 9.48
N GLN A 27 32.26 -33.39 9.12
CA GLN A 27 33.36 -32.76 9.85
C GLN A 27 33.07 -31.28 10.05
N ARG A 28 33.30 -30.82 11.28
CA ARG A 28 33.07 -29.44 11.72
C ARG A 28 34.19 -29.01 12.66
N LEU A 29 34.56 -27.73 12.62
CA LEU A 29 35.51 -27.12 13.56
C LEU A 29 34.93 -25.79 14.04
N PRO A 30 34.99 -25.49 15.35
CA PRO A 30 34.50 -24.23 15.89
C PRO A 30 35.31 -23.06 15.33
N MET A 31 34.64 -21.93 15.17
CA MET A 31 35.27 -20.65 14.83
C MET A 31 35.57 -19.85 16.11
N ASP A 32 36.59 -19.01 16.06
CA ASP A 32 36.85 -18.01 17.08
C ASP A 32 35.92 -16.80 16.85
N ILE A 33 35.24 -16.36 17.91
CA ILE A 33 34.17 -15.36 17.83
C ILE A 33 34.50 -14.16 18.71
N GLY A 34 34.39 -12.97 18.12
CA GLY A 34 34.29 -11.71 18.84
C GLY A 34 32.93 -11.06 18.62
N ALA A 35 32.43 -10.33 19.60
CA ALA A 35 31.19 -9.56 19.50
C ALA A 35 31.42 -8.08 19.77
N TRP A 36 30.69 -7.23 19.06
CA TRP A 36 30.58 -5.80 19.31
C TRP A 36 29.10 -5.40 19.31
N HIS A 37 28.59 -4.96 20.45
CA HIS A 37 27.17 -4.65 20.64
C HIS A 37 26.89 -3.17 20.41
N ILE A 38 25.85 -2.88 19.63
CA ILE A 38 25.39 -1.54 19.27
C ILE A 38 23.94 -1.38 19.75
N PRO A 39 23.70 -0.62 20.83
CA PRO A 39 22.35 -0.45 21.37
C PRO A 39 21.48 0.52 20.56
N GLY A 40 22.09 1.42 19.78
CA GLY A 40 21.38 2.43 18.99
C GLY A 40 21.23 2.07 17.51
N GLU A 41 21.33 3.08 16.65
CA GLU A 41 21.21 2.89 15.20
C GLU A 41 22.28 1.95 14.64
N PRO A 42 21.93 1.08 13.66
CA PRO A 42 22.89 0.27 12.94
C PRO A 42 23.99 1.14 12.31
N VAL A 43 25.21 0.60 12.25
CA VAL A 43 26.37 1.28 11.65
C VAL A 43 26.82 0.55 10.39
N PRO A 44 27.39 1.26 9.39
CA PRO A 44 27.92 0.61 8.19
C PRO A 44 29.12 -0.30 8.48
N ALA A 45 29.40 -1.23 7.58
CA ALA A 45 30.45 -2.24 7.72
C ALA A 45 31.86 -1.64 7.89
N ASP A 46 32.15 -0.47 7.30
CA ASP A 46 33.45 0.18 7.41
C ASP A 46 33.76 0.64 8.84
N VAL A 47 32.73 1.04 9.60
CA VAL A 47 32.83 1.33 11.03
C VAL A 47 33.06 0.04 11.80
N ALA A 48 32.31 -1.02 11.51
CA ALA A 48 32.46 -2.32 12.16
C ALA A 48 33.84 -2.95 11.95
N LEU A 49 34.46 -2.78 10.78
CA LEU A 49 35.83 -3.25 10.53
C LEU A 49 36.85 -2.63 11.50
N ARG A 50 36.64 -1.38 11.91
CA ARG A 50 37.55 -0.63 12.79
C ARG A 50 37.20 -0.75 14.28
N ALA A 51 36.09 -1.40 14.61
CA ALA A 51 35.66 -1.54 16.00
C ALA A 51 36.51 -2.53 16.80
N GLU A 52 36.44 -2.40 18.12
CA GLU A 52 37.05 -3.31 19.08
C GLU A 52 36.05 -4.39 19.48
N TYR A 53 36.42 -5.66 19.26
CA TYR A 53 35.56 -6.81 19.52
C TYR A 53 36.03 -7.52 20.79
N THR A 54 35.10 -7.84 21.67
CA THR A 54 35.37 -8.65 22.86
C THR A 54 35.17 -10.13 22.56
N PRO A 55 35.95 -11.05 23.16
CA PRO A 55 35.71 -12.48 23.02
C PRO A 55 34.26 -12.86 23.36
N PHE A 56 33.68 -13.78 22.60
CA PHE A 56 32.29 -14.23 22.76
C PHE A 56 32.21 -15.74 22.52
N ALA A 57 31.32 -16.45 23.21
CA ALA A 57 31.16 -17.90 23.03
C ALA A 57 29.77 -18.31 22.52
N VAL A 58 29.72 -19.46 21.84
CA VAL A 58 28.45 -20.14 21.53
C VAL A 58 27.70 -20.43 22.84
N GLY A 59 26.40 -20.12 22.85
CA GLY A 59 25.51 -20.24 24.00
C GLY A 59 25.31 -18.93 24.77
N GLU A 60 26.17 -17.92 24.59
CA GLU A 60 26.01 -16.62 25.26
C GLU A 60 24.81 -15.82 24.72
N PRO A 61 24.10 -15.07 25.59
CA PRO A 61 22.97 -14.24 25.19
C PRO A 61 23.43 -12.97 24.48
N TRP A 62 22.67 -12.53 23.47
CA TRP A 62 22.95 -11.32 22.72
C TRP A 62 21.65 -10.66 22.24
N GLY A 63 21.77 -9.41 21.77
CA GLY A 63 20.71 -8.72 21.05
C GLY A 63 19.55 -8.26 21.92
N ARG A 64 19.66 -7.06 22.49
CA ARG A 64 18.48 -6.36 23.04
C ARG A 64 17.48 -6.09 21.91
N PRO A 65 16.17 -5.93 22.17
CA PRO A 65 15.19 -5.65 21.12
C PRO A 65 15.66 -4.52 20.21
N TRP A 66 15.61 -4.77 18.90
CA TRP A 66 15.98 -3.82 17.84
C TRP A 66 17.45 -3.42 17.75
N ALA A 67 18.30 -3.94 18.64
CA ALA A 67 19.72 -3.66 18.65
C ALA A 67 20.47 -4.43 17.55
N THR A 68 21.67 -3.95 17.23
CA THR A 68 22.58 -4.62 16.31
C THR A 68 23.77 -5.19 17.07
N THR A 69 24.18 -6.41 16.76
CA THR A 69 25.46 -6.98 17.22
C THR A 69 26.28 -7.36 16.01
N TRP A 70 27.49 -6.84 15.91
CA TRP A 70 28.45 -7.33 14.95
C TRP A 70 29.22 -8.50 15.55
N PHE A 71 29.20 -9.65 14.89
CA PHE A 71 30.11 -10.75 15.19
C PHE A 71 31.28 -10.73 14.22
N ARG A 72 32.49 -10.92 14.73
CA ARG A 72 33.68 -11.20 13.94
C ARG A 72 34.04 -12.66 14.15
N VAL A 73 33.91 -13.46 13.10
CA VAL A 73 34.20 -14.90 13.17
C VAL A 73 35.39 -15.24 12.30
N HIS A 74 36.32 -16.03 12.85
CA HIS A 74 37.50 -16.45 12.12
C HIS A 74 37.85 -17.92 12.34
N ALA A 75 38.42 -18.54 11.32
CA ALA A 75 38.96 -19.89 11.35
C ALA A 75 40.03 -20.05 10.25
N THR A 76 40.68 -21.21 10.20
CA THR A 76 41.57 -21.60 9.09
C THR A 76 41.08 -22.92 8.53
N VAL A 77 40.93 -23.02 7.21
CA VAL A 77 40.54 -24.28 6.57
C VAL A 77 41.68 -25.28 6.73
N PRO A 78 41.48 -26.46 7.34
CA PRO A 78 42.55 -27.45 7.49
C PRO A 78 43.08 -27.95 6.14
N GLU A 79 44.37 -28.21 6.02
CA GLU A 79 44.97 -28.78 4.80
C GLU A 79 44.28 -30.08 4.34
N ARG A 80 43.87 -30.92 5.30
CA ARG A 80 43.13 -32.16 5.03
C ARG A 80 41.74 -31.96 4.38
N TRP A 81 41.26 -30.73 4.26
CA TRP A 81 39.99 -30.39 3.61
C TRP A 81 40.19 -29.90 2.17
N ALA A 82 41.43 -29.88 1.64
CA ALA A 82 41.71 -29.52 0.26
C ALA A 82 40.83 -30.31 -0.73
N GLY A 83 40.29 -29.60 -1.74
CA GLY A 83 39.38 -30.13 -2.75
C GLY A 83 37.93 -30.35 -2.30
N ARG A 84 37.60 -30.17 -1.01
CA ARG A 84 36.23 -30.32 -0.48
C ARG A 84 35.45 -29.00 -0.57
N ARG A 85 34.12 -29.09 -0.57
CA ARG A 85 33.23 -27.94 -0.40
C ARG A 85 33.16 -27.58 1.09
N VAL A 86 33.55 -26.37 1.43
CA VAL A 86 33.60 -25.84 2.80
C VAL A 86 32.59 -24.71 2.95
N GLU A 87 31.85 -24.74 4.04
CA GLU A 87 30.83 -23.75 4.40
C GLU A 87 31.01 -23.31 5.86
N ALA A 88 30.67 -22.05 6.17
CA ALA A 88 30.56 -21.56 7.53
C ALA A 88 29.11 -21.70 8.00
N LEU A 89 28.89 -22.42 9.10
CA LEU A 89 27.59 -22.67 9.71
C LEU A 89 27.38 -21.71 10.88
N ILE A 90 26.53 -20.70 10.67
CA ILE A 90 26.26 -19.65 11.65
C ILE A 90 24.77 -19.68 12.00
N ASP A 91 24.47 -19.93 13.27
CA ASP A 91 23.11 -19.97 13.81
C ASP A 91 22.97 -18.93 14.92
N LEU A 92 22.30 -17.82 14.59
CA LEU A 92 22.10 -16.68 15.47
C LEU A 92 21.12 -16.97 16.62
N GLY A 93 20.41 -18.10 16.58
CA GLY A 93 19.41 -18.46 17.59
C GLY A 93 17.98 -18.06 17.25
N SER A 94 17.73 -17.78 15.98
CA SER A 94 16.43 -17.36 15.43
C SER A 94 15.33 -18.40 15.65
N ASP A 95 14.09 -17.92 15.64
CA ASP A 95 12.88 -18.76 15.65
C ASP A 95 12.71 -19.47 14.29
N PRO A 96 12.25 -20.74 14.23
CA PRO A 96 12.02 -21.44 12.97
C PRO A 96 11.19 -20.67 11.94
N ASP A 97 10.22 -19.86 12.36
CA ASP A 97 9.27 -19.19 11.45
C ASP A 97 9.84 -17.92 10.78
N GLY A 98 11.08 -17.53 11.11
CA GLY A 98 11.74 -16.37 10.49
C GLY A 98 11.49 -15.04 11.21
N GLY A 99 11.73 -13.93 10.52
CA GLY A 99 11.38 -12.57 10.95
C GLY A 99 12.03 -12.04 12.24
N SER A 100 12.94 -12.80 12.86
CA SER A 100 13.48 -12.54 14.21
C SER A 100 14.97 -12.22 14.21
N ALA A 101 15.82 -13.07 14.79
CA ALA A 101 17.26 -12.91 14.66
C ALA A 101 17.68 -13.13 13.21
N GLU A 102 18.24 -12.11 12.58
CA GLU A 102 18.62 -12.14 11.17
C GLU A 102 20.02 -11.53 11.01
N GLY A 103 20.74 -11.92 9.96
CA GLY A 103 22.12 -11.45 9.78
C GLY A 103 22.49 -11.11 8.35
N LEU A 104 23.41 -10.17 8.16
CA LEU A 104 24.10 -9.95 6.89
C LEU A 104 25.58 -10.33 7.04
N VAL A 105 26.02 -11.32 6.27
CA VAL A 105 27.42 -11.76 6.28
C VAL A 105 28.21 -10.93 5.29
N HIS A 106 29.36 -10.43 5.75
CA HIS A 106 30.32 -9.68 4.97
C HIS A 106 31.67 -10.41 4.98
N ASP A 107 32.44 -10.23 3.91
CA ASP A 107 33.84 -10.65 3.88
C ASP A 107 34.75 -9.74 4.74
N GLU A 108 36.06 -10.04 4.76
CA GLU A 108 37.06 -9.25 5.50
C GLU A 108 37.22 -7.80 5.02
N ARG A 109 36.63 -7.44 3.86
CA ARG A 109 36.62 -6.09 3.30
C ARG A 109 35.31 -5.36 3.58
N GLY A 110 34.35 -6.00 4.24
CA GLY A 110 33.03 -5.44 4.49
C GLY A 110 32.10 -5.52 3.29
N ILE A 111 32.37 -6.39 2.31
CA ILE A 111 31.50 -6.59 1.14
C ILE A 111 30.41 -7.61 1.49
N PRO A 112 29.12 -7.30 1.32
CA PRO A 112 28.01 -8.23 1.59
C PRO A 112 28.06 -9.49 0.71
N LEU A 113 27.94 -10.65 1.35
CA LEU A 113 27.97 -11.97 0.70
C LEU A 113 26.57 -12.57 0.56
N GLN A 114 25.89 -12.79 1.70
CA GLN A 114 24.52 -13.31 1.78
C GLN A 114 23.90 -12.98 3.14
N GLY A 115 22.57 -13.07 3.22
CA GLY A 115 21.84 -13.04 4.48
C GLY A 115 21.92 -14.35 5.29
N LEU A 116 21.58 -14.27 6.58
CA LEU A 116 21.34 -15.37 7.49
C LEU A 116 19.93 -15.29 8.05
N HIS A 117 19.25 -16.43 8.04
CA HIS A 117 17.94 -16.63 8.64
C HIS A 117 17.77 -18.13 8.99
N PRO A 118 16.67 -18.56 9.66
CA PRO A 118 16.55 -19.91 10.20
C PRO A 118 16.73 -21.05 9.18
N HIS A 119 16.42 -20.81 7.91
CA HIS A 119 16.55 -21.79 6.83
C HIS A 119 17.81 -21.60 5.96
N LEU A 120 18.59 -20.54 6.20
CA LEU A 120 19.84 -20.26 5.50
C LEU A 120 20.94 -19.92 6.52
N ARG A 121 21.56 -20.95 7.07
CA ARG A 121 22.64 -20.85 8.09
C ARG A 121 24.02 -21.14 7.52
N ALA A 122 24.10 -21.69 6.32
CA ALA A 122 25.34 -22.10 5.68
C ALA A 122 25.81 -21.02 4.69
N VAL A 123 27.01 -20.48 4.92
CA VAL A 123 27.69 -19.52 4.06
C VAL A 123 28.75 -20.25 3.24
N PRO A 124 28.70 -20.21 1.90
CA PRO A 124 29.78 -20.75 1.09
C PRO A 124 31.11 -20.08 1.42
N VAL A 125 32.13 -20.88 1.76
CA VAL A 125 33.52 -20.41 1.95
C VAL A 125 34.33 -20.77 0.70
N ALA A 126 34.28 -22.04 0.29
CA ALA A 126 34.93 -22.51 -0.91
C ALA A 126 34.17 -23.69 -1.52
N PHE A 127 33.90 -23.64 -2.83
CA PHE A 127 33.35 -24.80 -3.55
C PHE A 127 34.37 -25.94 -3.69
N ARG A 128 35.65 -25.58 -3.77
CA ARG A 128 36.82 -26.47 -3.66
C ARG A 128 37.89 -25.75 -2.85
N ALA A 129 38.07 -26.13 -1.59
CA ALA A 129 39.07 -25.54 -0.71
C ALA A 129 40.50 -25.80 -1.19
N ALA A 130 41.41 -24.87 -0.94
CA ALA A 130 42.84 -25.05 -1.20
C ALA A 130 43.51 -25.84 -0.07
N GLY A 131 43.03 -25.68 1.16
CA GLY A 131 43.70 -26.08 2.40
C GLY A 131 44.65 -24.99 2.91
N GLY A 132 44.49 -24.57 4.15
CA GLY A 132 45.31 -23.54 4.81
C GLY A 132 44.81 -22.10 4.65
N GLU A 133 43.79 -21.85 3.81
CA GLU A 133 43.24 -20.51 3.63
C GLU A 133 42.51 -20.00 4.88
N PRO A 134 42.64 -18.71 5.22
CA PRO A 134 41.92 -18.10 6.33
C PRO A 134 40.45 -17.86 5.96
N VAL A 135 39.55 -18.10 6.91
CA VAL A 135 38.13 -17.72 6.83
C VAL A 135 37.94 -16.55 7.79
N ARG A 136 37.55 -15.39 7.27
CA ARG A 136 37.33 -14.17 8.05
C ARG A 136 36.03 -13.52 7.60
N LEU A 137 35.04 -13.53 8.49
CA LEU A 137 33.71 -13.00 8.18
C LEU A 137 33.27 -12.01 9.27
N LEU A 138 32.52 -11.00 8.85
CA LEU A 138 31.77 -10.14 9.74
C LEU A 138 30.28 -10.46 9.58
N VAL A 139 29.56 -10.61 10.68
CA VAL A 139 28.12 -10.85 10.69
C VAL A 139 27.44 -9.68 11.37
N GLU A 140 26.72 -8.88 10.60
CA GLU A 140 25.83 -7.87 11.12
C GLU A 140 24.52 -8.54 11.57
N ALA A 141 24.36 -8.80 12.87
CA ALA A 141 23.19 -9.48 13.41
C ALA A 141 22.16 -8.48 13.97
N ALA A 142 20.93 -8.55 13.46
CA ALA A 142 19.77 -7.80 13.90
C ALA A 142 18.99 -8.61 14.94
N ALA A 143 18.69 -8.00 16.08
CA ALA A 143 17.90 -8.60 17.14
C ALA A 143 16.42 -8.16 17.07
N ASN A 144 15.73 -8.56 15.99
CA ASN A 144 14.35 -8.15 15.76
C ASN A 144 13.38 -8.97 16.62
N PRO A 145 12.60 -8.35 17.54
CA PRO A 145 11.66 -9.07 18.38
C PRO A 145 10.53 -9.70 17.55
N LEU A 146 9.99 -10.82 18.04
CA LEU A 146 8.78 -11.42 17.48
C LEU A 146 7.56 -10.64 17.94
N ILE A 147 6.77 -10.18 16.97
CA ILE A 147 5.50 -9.49 17.15
C ILE A 147 4.46 -10.23 16.32
N ASP A 148 3.35 -10.63 16.92
CA ASP A 148 2.24 -11.27 16.21
C ASP A 148 1.07 -10.30 16.11
N SER A 149 0.79 -9.85 14.88
CA SER A 149 -0.34 -8.96 14.59
C SER A 149 -1.72 -9.60 14.79
N GLY A 150 -1.80 -10.94 14.72
CA GLY A 150 -3.03 -11.70 14.90
C GLY A 150 -3.48 -11.68 16.36
N SER A 151 -2.61 -12.17 17.25
CA SER A 151 -2.89 -12.27 18.70
C SER A 151 -2.57 -11.00 19.49
N GLY A 152 -1.78 -10.07 18.93
CA GLY A 152 -1.22 -8.92 19.65
C GLY A 152 -0.05 -9.28 20.57
N ALA A 153 0.41 -10.53 20.57
CA ALA A 153 1.56 -10.96 21.34
C ALA A 153 2.83 -10.20 20.90
N GLY A 154 3.61 -9.73 21.87
CA GLY A 154 4.83 -8.95 21.59
C GLY A 154 4.58 -7.50 21.15
N SER A 155 3.34 -6.99 21.13
CA SER A 155 3.01 -5.60 20.76
C SER A 155 3.79 -4.53 21.53
N ARG A 156 4.19 -4.80 22.78
CA ARG A 156 5.11 -3.95 23.56
C ARG A 156 6.50 -3.76 22.93
N TYR A 157 6.88 -4.57 21.96
CA TYR A 157 8.11 -4.38 21.22
C TYR A 157 7.91 -3.46 20.01
N GLY A 158 6.66 -3.16 19.64
CA GLY A 158 6.32 -2.28 18.53
C GLY A 158 6.63 -0.79 18.75
N ASP A 159 7.10 -0.44 19.95
CA ASP A 159 7.53 0.91 20.34
C ASP A 159 8.87 0.80 21.11
N PRO A 160 9.94 1.50 20.68
CA PRO A 160 11.22 1.55 21.39
C PRO A 160 11.09 1.91 22.87
N ALA A 161 10.14 2.76 23.24
CA ALA A 161 9.94 3.20 24.63
C ALA A 161 9.43 2.08 25.54
N THR A 162 8.83 1.02 24.99
CA THR A 162 8.24 -0.09 25.75
C THR A 162 8.97 -1.44 25.56
N ALA A 163 9.93 -1.51 24.63
CA ALA A 163 10.62 -2.74 24.26
C ALA A 163 11.50 -3.32 25.40
N GLY A 164 12.21 -2.46 26.14
CA GLY A 164 13.15 -2.82 27.20
C GLY A 164 14.51 -3.33 26.70
N ASP A 165 15.36 -3.82 27.61
CA ASP A 165 16.79 -4.09 27.36
C ASP A 165 17.20 -5.58 27.46
N THR A 166 16.27 -6.49 27.68
CA THR A 166 16.59 -7.91 27.89
C THR A 166 17.08 -8.56 26.59
N PRO A 167 18.25 -9.23 26.57
CA PRO A 167 18.70 -9.97 25.40
C PRO A 167 17.68 -11.02 24.93
N LEU A 168 17.43 -11.06 23.64
CA LEU A 168 16.41 -11.91 23.02
C LEU A 168 16.95 -13.26 22.56
N TYR A 169 18.23 -13.33 22.19
CA TYR A 169 18.79 -14.47 21.47
C TYR A 169 20.01 -15.05 22.16
N ARG A 170 20.38 -16.27 21.75
CA ARG A 170 21.64 -16.93 22.09
C ARG A 170 22.29 -17.45 20.82
N LEU A 171 23.57 -17.17 20.62
CA LEU A 171 24.30 -17.70 19.46
C LEU A 171 24.37 -19.22 19.59
N ARG A 172 23.72 -19.97 18.69
CA ARG A 172 23.61 -21.43 18.76
C ARG A 172 24.75 -22.16 18.05
N ARG A 173 25.38 -21.54 17.06
CA ARG A 173 26.47 -22.16 16.28
C ARG A 173 27.33 -21.15 15.55
N ALA A 174 28.63 -21.43 15.46
CA ALA A 174 29.58 -20.81 14.53
C ALA A 174 30.73 -21.80 14.27
N ASP A 175 30.61 -22.59 13.18
CA ASP A 175 31.58 -23.61 12.79
C ASP A 175 31.98 -23.44 11.32
N ILE A 176 33.19 -23.84 10.93
CA ILE A 176 33.47 -24.23 9.54
C ILE A 176 33.19 -25.73 9.37
N ALA A 177 32.64 -26.12 8.23
CA ALA A 177 32.19 -27.48 7.98
C ALA A 177 32.46 -27.94 6.55
N ILE A 178 32.74 -29.23 6.36
CA ILE A 178 32.65 -29.85 5.04
C ILE A 178 31.18 -30.17 4.76
N ARG A 179 30.65 -29.71 3.62
CA ARG A 179 29.37 -30.22 3.11
C ARG A 179 29.60 -31.47 2.27
N ASP A 180 28.93 -32.56 2.62
CA ASP A 180 28.96 -33.76 1.79
C ASP A 180 27.93 -33.68 0.66
N GLU A 181 28.40 -33.70 -0.59
CA GLU A 181 27.55 -33.45 -1.76
C GLU A 181 26.61 -34.62 -2.05
N ASP A 182 27.06 -35.88 -1.87
CA ASP A 182 26.19 -37.03 -2.10
C ASP A 182 25.09 -37.11 -1.05
N VAL A 183 25.38 -36.77 0.21
CA VAL A 183 24.35 -36.65 1.26
C VAL A 183 23.39 -35.50 0.96
N TRP A 184 23.89 -34.34 0.54
CA TRP A 184 23.07 -33.19 0.15
C TRP A 184 22.09 -33.55 -0.97
N GLN A 185 22.58 -34.17 -2.04
CA GLN A 185 21.74 -34.55 -3.17
C GLN A 185 20.75 -35.66 -2.80
N LEU A 186 21.18 -36.68 -2.05
CA LEU A 186 20.29 -37.76 -1.58
C LEU A 186 19.16 -37.23 -0.71
N LEU A 187 19.43 -36.24 0.14
CA LEU A 187 18.42 -35.62 0.99
C LEU A 187 17.28 -35.03 0.16
N HIS A 188 17.61 -34.24 -0.87
CA HIS A 188 16.60 -33.63 -1.74
C HIS A 188 15.95 -34.65 -2.70
N ASP A 189 16.68 -35.70 -3.12
CA ASP A 189 16.13 -36.81 -3.91
C ASP A 189 15.02 -37.53 -3.12
N ILE A 190 15.27 -37.82 -1.84
CA ILE A 190 14.28 -38.45 -0.95
C ILE A 190 13.14 -37.48 -0.63
N GLU A 191 13.42 -36.21 -0.29
CA GLU A 191 12.38 -35.22 0.03
C GLU A 191 11.39 -35.01 -1.12
N ALA A 192 11.89 -34.88 -2.36
CA ALA A 192 11.03 -34.71 -3.54
C ALA A 192 10.15 -35.94 -3.78
N LEU A 193 10.74 -37.15 -3.77
CA LEU A 193 10.00 -38.39 -3.99
C LEU A 193 9.02 -38.72 -2.86
N HIS A 194 9.42 -38.53 -1.61
CA HIS A 194 8.57 -38.75 -0.44
C HIS A 194 7.40 -37.75 -0.45
N GLY A 195 7.67 -36.48 -0.74
CA GLY A 195 6.63 -35.45 -0.87
C GLY A 195 5.66 -35.73 -2.03
N LEU A 196 6.17 -36.23 -3.16
CA LEU A 196 5.34 -36.65 -4.29
C LEU A 196 4.48 -37.86 -3.93
N MET A 197 5.07 -38.90 -3.33
CA MET A 197 4.37 -40.12 -2.92
C MET A 197 3.16 -39.79 -2.03
N ARG A 198 3.33 -38.89 -1.05
CA ARG A 198 2.26 -38.42 -0.16
C ARG A 198 1.17 -37.61 -0.86
N ALA A 199 1.47 -37.02 -2.00
CA ALA A 199 0.51 -36.25 -2.78
C ALA A 199 -0.24 -37.09 -3.83
N LEU A 200 0.29 -38.27 -4.17
CA LEU A 200 -0.34 -39.20 -5.11
C LEU A 200 -1.40 -40.06 -4.41
N PRO A 201 -2.47 -40.45 -5.12
CA PRO A 201 -3.42 -41.44 -4.62
C PRO A 201 -2.74 -42.79 -4.29
N ASP A 202 -3.09 -43.37 -3.14
CA ASP A 202 -2.53 -44.65 -2.67
C ASP A 202 -2.71 -45.81 -3.65
N ALA A 203 -3.78 -45.79 -4.46
CA ALA A 203 -4.08 -46.84 -5.42
C ALA A 203 -3.22 -46.81 -6.69
N LEU A 204 -2.40 -45.77 -6.89
CA LEU A 204 -1.54 -45.68 -8.08
C LEU A 204 -0.32 -46.60 -7.96
N PRO A 205 0.01 -47.40 -9.00
CA PRO A 205 1.24 -48.19 -9.01
C PRO A 205 2.50 -47.34 -8.77
N ARG A 206 2.50 -46.10 -9.28
CA ARG A 206 3.58 -45.13 -9.09
C ARG A 206 3.89 -44.87 -7.61
N THR A 207 2.88 -44.81 -6.74
CA THR A 207 3.05 -44.61 -5.30
C THR A 207 3.89 -45.74 -4.69
N TYR A 208 3.58 -46.99 -5.03
CA TYR A 208 4.32 -48.15 -4.54
C TYR A 208 5.71 -48.32 -5.18
N GLU A 209 5.88 -47.92 -6.45
CA GLU A 209 7.19 -47.88 -7.10
C GLU A 209 8.13 -46.89 -6.39
N ILE A 210 7.63 -45.70 -6.06
CA ILE A 210 8.38 -44.70 -5.29
C ILE A 210 8.68 -45.23 -3.89
N LEU A 211 7.67 -45.77 -3.18
CA LEU A 211 7.85 -46.33 -1.85
C LEU A 211 8.95 -47.40 -1.82
N ALA A 212 8.89 -48.37 -2.74
CA ALA A 212 9.87 -49.45 -2.82
C ALA A 212 11.30 -48.93 -3.11
N ALA A 213 11.43 -47.92 -3.98
CA ALA A 213 12.71 -47.28 -4.28
C ALA A 213 13.26 -46.52 -3.06
N LEU A 214 12.39 -45.81 -2.32
CA LEU A 214 12.76 -45.12 -1.08
C LEU A 214 13.17 -46.11 0.01
N GLU A 215 12.42 -47.20 0.22
CA GLU A 215 12.79 -48.28 1.16
C GLU A 215 14.16 -48.87 0.80
N ALA A 216 14.39 -49.20 -0.47
CA ALA A 216 15.66 -49.72 -0.96
C ALA A 216 16.82 -48.73 -0.79
N ALA A 217 16.57 -47.44 -1.00
CA ALA A 217 17.56 -46.38 -0.77
C ALA A 217 17.92 -46.26 0.72
N VAL A 218 16.92 -46.29 1.62
CA VAL A 218 17.12 -46.31 3.08
C VAL A 218 17.93 -47.54 3.49
N ASP A 219 17.62 -48.72 2.95
CA ASP A 219 18.35 -49.97 3.21
C ASP A 219 19.79 -49.97 2.69
N ALA A 220 20.07 -49.22 1.62
CA ALA A 220 21.39 -49.13 1.02
C ALA A 220 22.36 -48.20 1.76
N VAL A 221 21.84 -47.30 2.61
CA VAL A 221 22.67 -46.39 3.41
C VAL A 221 23.06 -47.08 4.71
N ASP A 222 24.37 -47.28 4.90
CA ASP A 222 24.89 -47.73 6.20
C ASP A 222 24.83 -46.55 7.18
N PRO A 223 24.06 -46.64 8.29
CA PRO A 223 23.98 -45.57 9.28
C PRO A 223 25.33 -45.20 9.92
N ARG A 224 26.33 -46.09 9.86
CA ARG A 224 27.69 -45.84 10.36
C ARG A 224 28.61 -45.21 9.32
N ALA A 225 28.19 -45.18 8.06
CA ALA A 225 29.00 -44.70 6.93
C ALA A 225 28.13 -43.98 5.88
N VAL A 226 27.22 -43.11 6.35
CA VAL A 226 26.21 -42.44 5.51
C VAL A 226 26.82 -41.75 4.30
N ALA A 227 27.81 -40.87 4.51
CA ALA A 227 28.51 -40.16 3.43
C ALA A 227 29.14 -41.09 2.37
N ARG A 228 29.68 -42.24 2.79
CA ARG A 228 30.30 -43.22 1.87
C ARG A 228 29.29 -44.03 1.07
N THR A 229 28.05 -44.13 1.55
CA THR A 229 27.02 -45.00 0.96
C THR A 229 25.88 -44.21 0.31
N ALA A 230 25.81 -42.88 0.50
CA ALA A 230 24.80 -42.02 -0.08
C ALA A 230 24.72 -42.11 -1.61
N GLY A 231 25.86 -42.11 -2.31
CA GLY A 231 25.89 -42.26 -3.78
C GLY A 231 25.27 -43.57 -4.29
N ARG A 232 25.36 -44.67 -3.53
CA ARG A 232 24.70 -45.93 -3.85
C ARG A 232 23.18 -45.80 -3.75
N ALA A 233 22.68 -45.18 -2.69
CA ALA A 233 21.26 -44.94 -2.51
C ALA A 233 20.69 -44.04 -3.61
N ARG A 234 21.42 -42.98 -4.01
CA ARG A 234 21.04 -42.13 -5.15
C ARG A 234 20.92 -42.90 -6.46
N THR A 235 21.84 -43.83 -6.72
CA THR A 235 21.78 -44.69 -7.91
C THR A 235 20.49 -45.52 -7.95
N LEU A 236 19.98 -45.96 -6.78
CA LEU A 236 18.70 -46.69 -6.69
C LEU A 236 17.48 -45.80 -6.93
N LEU A 237 17.55 -44.51 -6.60
CA LEU A 237 16.48 -43.53 -6.86
C LEU A 237 16.48 -43.02 -8.30
N GLY A 238 17.60 -43.12 -9.02
CA GLY A 238 17.75 -42.62 -10.39
C GLY A 238 16.64 -43.07 -11.36
N PRO A 239 16.29 -44.36 -11.45
CA PRO A 239 15.24 -44.84 -12.35
C PRO A 239 13.86 -44.24 -12.07
N VAL A 240 13.50 -43.98 -10.81
CA VAL A 240 12.19 -43.38 -10.48
C VAL A 240 12.20 -41.87 -10.66
N LEU A 241 13.33 -41.19 -10.43
CA LEU A 241 13.49 -39.75 -10.67
C LEU A 241 13.56 -39.40 -12.16
N GLY A 242 14.10 -40.29 -13.00
CA GLY A 242 14.31 -40.04 -14.43
C GLY A 242 13.08 -40.25 -15.32
N ARG A 243 11.89 -40.52 -14.76
CA ARG A 243 10.67 -40.68 -15.54
C ARG A 243 10.01 -39.31 -15.77
N HIS A 244 9.70 -39.03 -17.03
CA HIS A 244 9.16 -37.74 -17.49
C HIS A 244 7.72 -37.50 -17.03
N ALA A 245 7.38 -36.24 -16.74
CA ALA A 245 6.00 -35.85 -16.45
C ALA A 245 5.10 -36.07 -17.68
N HIS A 246 3.85 -36.44 -17.43
CA HIS A 246 2.85 -36.62 -18.49
C HIS A 246 2.77 -35.37 -19.39
N GLU A 247 2.51 -35.56 -20.68
CA GLU A 247 2.40 -34.43 -21.63
C GLU A 247 1.28 -33.45 -21.24
N SER A 248 0.24 -33.94 -20.58
CA SER A 248 -0.87 -33.15 -20.05
C SER A 248 -0.63 -32.58 -18.65
N ALA A 249 0.59 -32.71 -18.10
CA ALA A 249 0.88 -32.18 -16.77
C ALA A 249 0.82 -30.66 -16.77
N HIS A 250 0.15 -30.10 -15.75
CA HIS A 250 0.13 -28.66 -15.52
C HIS A 250 1.55 -28.13 -15.35
N THR A 251 1.85 -26.95 -15.91
CA THR A 251 3.17 -26.34 -15.85
C THR A 251 3.15 -25.06 -15.02
N PHE A 252 3.94 -25.04 -13.95
CA PHE A 252 4.17 -23.86 -13.15
C PHE A 252 5.39 -23.08 -13.65
N ALA A 253 5.19 -21.80 -13.99
CA ALA A 253 6.27 -20.84 -14.12
C ALA A 253 6.74 -20.44 -12.72
N ALA A 254 7.89 -20.93 -12.29
CA ALA A 254 8.48 -20.62 -10.99
C ALA A 254 9.32 -19.34 -11.07
N VAL A 255 9.07 -18.39 -10.17
CA VAL A 255 9.81 -17.13 -10.06
C VAL A 255 10.30 -16.96 -8.64
N GLY A 256 11.62 -16.92 -8.43
CA GLY A 256 12.18 -16.68 -7.10
C GLY A 256 11.75 -15.32 -6.57
N HIS A 257 11.04 -15.25 -5.46
CA HIS A 257 10.48 -14.00 -4.97
C HIS A 257 10.61 -13.90 -3.46
N ALA A 258 10.87 -12.69 -2.98
CA ALA A 258 10.79 -12.31 -1.59
C ALA A 258 9.82 -11.14 -1.47
N HIS A 259 8.75 -11.34 -0.72
CA HIS A 259 7.81 -10.26 -0.41
C HIS A 259 8.32 -9.52 0.82
N ILE A 260 8.77 -8.27 0.65
CA ILE A 260 9.36 -7.47 1.73
C ILE A 260 8.50 -6.23 1.95
N ASP A 261 7.80 -6.18 3.09
CA ASP A 261 7.02 -5.00 3.48
C ASP A 261 7.95 -3.80 3.71
N SER A 262 7.60 -2.64 3.15
CA SER A 262 8.42 -1.42 3.30
C SER A 262 8.53 -0.98 4.77
N ALA A 263 7.49 -1.21 5.54
CA ALA A 263 7.47 -1.28 7.00
C ALA A 263 6.16 -1.98 7.41
N ARG A 264 6.20 -2.77 8.50
CA ARG A 264 5.02 -3.46 9.04
C ARG A 264 5.20 -3.78 10.51
N LEU A 265 5.80 -4.93 10.80
CA LEU A 265 6.14 -5.36 12.16
C LEU A 265 7.55 -4.94 12.57
N TRP A 266 8.21 -4.15 11.71
CA TRP A 266 9.52 -3.53 11.89
C TRP A 266 9.52 -2.14 11.23
N PRO A 267 10.39 -1.22 11.69
CA PRO A 267 10.52 0.12 11.12
C PRO A 267 11.23 0.10 9.76
N VAL A 268 11.13 1.21 9.01
CA VAL A 268 11.73 1.37 7.67
C VAL A 268 13.24 1.08 7.67
N ARG A 269 13.94 1.52 8.72
CA ARG A 269 15.40 1.28 8.87
C ARG A 269 15.77 -0.20 8.86
N GLU A 270 14.89 -1.08 9.35
CA GLU A 270 15.14 -2.52 9.33
C GLU A 270 14.85 -3.10 7.96
N THR A 271 13.86 -2.58 7.23
CA THR A 271 13.59 -2.97 5.85
C THR A 271 14.78 -2.74 4.93
N VAL A 272 15.51 -1.62 5.08
CA VAL A 272 16.76 -1.39 4.33
C VAL A 272 17.73 -2.57 4.51
N ARG A 273 17.87 -3.08 5.74
CA ARG A 273 18.74 -4.21 6.06
C ARG A 273 18.15 -5.54 5.59
N LYS A 274 16.83 -5.72 5.66
CA LYS A 274 16.11 -6.86 5.07
C LYS A 274 16.40 -6.98 3.58
N CYS A 275 16.24 -5.89 2.83
CA CYS A 275 16.55 -5.84 1.40
C CYS A 275 18.02 -6.20 1.15
N ALA A 276 18.97 -5.67 1.94
CA ALA A 276 20.39 -5.98 1.77
C ALA A 276 20.68 -7.47 1.96
N ARG A 277 20.10 -8.12 2.98
CA ARG A 277 20.22 -9.56 3.25
C ARG A 277 19.63 -10.39 2.12
N THR A 278 18.38 -10.14 1.80
CA THR A 278 17.62 -10.94 0.84
C THR A 278 18.18 -10.77 -0.57
N PHE A 279 18.50 -9.55 -1.00
CA PHE A 279 19.02 -9.31 -2.35
C PHE A 279 20.46 -9.80 -2.52
N SER A 280 21.30 -9.74 -1.48
CA SER A 280 22.63 -10.36 -1.52
C SER A 280 22.53 -11.87 -1.70
N THR A 281 21.60 -12.52 -0.97
CA THR A 281 21.33 -13.95 -1.09
C THR A 281 20.82 -14.29 -2.49
N MET A 282 19.77 -13.61 -2.97
CA MET A 282 19.18 -13.86 -4.29
C MET A 282 20.23 -13.68 -5.40
N ALA A 283 21.02 -12.61 -5.37
CA ALA A 283 22.10 -12.40 -6.32
C ALA A 283 23.13 -13.55 -6.29
N ALA A 284 23.55 -14.00 -5.10
CA ALA A 284 24.45 -15.13 -4.96
C ALA A 284 23.87 -16.44 -5.51
N LEU A 285 22.56 -16.67 -5.32
CA LEU A 285 21.88 -17.84 -5.84
C LEU A 285 21.79 -17.82 -7.38
N THR A 286 21.63 -16.66 -8.02
CA THR A 286 21.66 -16.59 -9.50
C THR A 286 23.02 -16.97 -10.08
N GLU A 287 24.11 -16.79 -9.33
CA GLU A 287 25.46 -17.22 -9.74
C GLU A 287 25.64 -18.74 -9.53
N GLU A 288 25.10 -19.30 -8.44
CA GLU A 288 25.21 -20.73 -8.11
C GLU A 288 24.24 -21.63 -8.90
N TYR A 289 23.08 -21.10 -9.30
CA TYR A 289 22.01 -21.82 -10.02
C TYR A 289 21.70 -21.15 -11.36
N PRO A 290 22.45 -21.48 -12.44
CA PRO A 290 22.17 -20.96 -13.77
C PRO A 290 20.74 -21.30 -14.22
N GLY A 291 20.03 -20.30 -14.76
CA GLY A 291 18.63 -20.43 -15.16
C GLY A 291 17.60 -20.09 -14.08
N LEU A 292 18.03 -19.78 -12.85
CA LEU A 292 17.16 -19.17 -11.85
C LEU A 292 16.77 -17.76 -12.30
N VAL A 293 15.47 -17.48 -12.30
CA VAL A 293 14.95 -16.13 -12.41
C VAL A 293 14.37 -15.71 -11.07
N VAL A 294 14.83 -14.58 -10.56
CA VAL A 294 14.27 -13.94 -9.37
C VAL A 294 13.56 -12.63 -9.70
N ALA A 295 12.61 -12.20 -8.87
CA ALA A 295 11.87 -10.95 -9.04
C ALA A 295 11.72 -10.19 -7.72
N ALA A 296 11.82 -8.86 -7.80
CA ALA A 296 11.53 -7.92 -6.71
C ALA A 296 10.85 -6.66 -7.27
N SER A 297 9.93 -6.09 -6.51
CA SER A 297 8.85 -5.20 -7.00
C SER A 297 9.07 -3.70 -6.74
N SER A 298 9.42 -3.31 -5.52
CA SER A 298 9.41 -1.89 -5.10
C SER A 298 10.69 -1.19 -5.53
N ALA A 299 10.59 -0.17 -6.39
CA ALA A 299 11.76 0.62 -6.82
C ALA A 299 12.50 1.28 -5.64
N GLN A 300 11.77 1.65 -4.57
CA GLN A 300 12.33 2.17 -3.33
C GLN A 300 13.35 1.22 -2.68
N HIS A 301 13.14 -0.11 -2.77
CA HIS A 301 14.09 -1.08 -2.22
C HIS A 301 15.41 -1.07 -2.99
N TYR A 302 15.35 -0.98 -4.32
CA TYR A 302 16.54 -0.81 -5.15
C TYR A 302 17.24 0.52 -4.90
N ALA A 303 16.47 1.61 -4.71
CA ALA A 303 17.01 2.91 -4.37
C ALA A 303 17.78 2.86 -3.04
N TRP A 304 17.26 2.17 -2.02
CA TRP A 304 17.99 1.94 -0.77
C TRP A 304 19.25 1.10 -0.96
N MET A 305 19.25 0.10 -1.84
CA MET A 305 20.49 -0.63 -2.15
C MET A 305 21.51 0.27 -2.82
N LYS A 306 21.09 1.10 -3.78
CA LYS A 306 21.98 2.07 -4.43
C LYS A 306 22.58 3.05 -3.43
N GLU A 307 21.78 3.54 -2.47
CA GLU A 307 22.19 4.53 -1.48
C GLU A 307 23.04 3.94 -0.35
N HIS A 308 22.61 2.82 0.24
CA HIS A 308 23.19 2.27 1.48
C HIS A 308 24.07 1.03 1.26
N HIS A 309 23.86 0.28 0.18
CA HIS A 309 24.56 -0.99 -0.09
C HIS A 309 25.01 -1.11 -1.57
N PRO A 310 25.85 -0.19 -2.08
CA PRO A 310 26.15 -0.09 -3.51
C PRO A 310 26.75 -1.37 -4.13
N HIS A 311 27.50 -2.16 -3.35
CA HIS A 311 27.97 -3.48 -3.82
C HIS A 311 26.83 -4.45 -4.14
N VAL A 312 25.77 -4.45 -3.33
CA VAL A 312 24.57 -5.27 -3.57
C VAL A 312 23.85 -4.77 -4.83
N PHE A 313 23.73 -3.45 -4.97
CA PHE A 313 23.10 -2.84 -6.14
C PHE A 313 23.81 -3.20 -7.46
N GLU A 314 25.15 -3.18 -7.49
CA GLU A 314 25.90 -3.58 -8.70
C GLU A 314 25.75 -5.07 -9.02
N ARG A 315 25.63 -5.95 -8.01
CA ARG A 315 25.31 -7.37 -8.24
C ARG A 315 23.90 -7.55 -8.81
N ILE A 316 22.93 -6.76 -8.34
CA ILE A 316 21.58 -6.73 -8.91
C ILE A 316 21.63 -6.28 -10.38
N ARG A 317 22.32 -5.17 -10.69
CA ARG A 317 22.46 -4.68 -12.07
C ARG A 317 23.08 -5.73 -12.99
N LYS A 318 24.10 -6.46 -12.51
CA LYS A 318 24.68 -7.58 -13.25
C LYS A 318 23.65 -8.69 -13.48
N ALA A 319 22.95 -9.14 -12.43
CA ALA A 319 21.94 -10.20 -12.56
C ALA A 319 20.77 -9.81 -13.48
N VAL A 320 20.40 -8.52 -13.50
CA VAL A 320 19.45 -7.94 -14.45
C VAL A 320 19.97 -8.02 -15.87
N ALA A 321 21.21 -7.59 -16.12
CA ALA A 321 21.83 -7.67 -17.44
C ALA A 321 21.99 -9.12 -17.95
N ASP A 322 22.22 -10.06 -17.03
CA ASP A 322 22.31 -11.50 -17.34
C ASP A 322 20.94 -12.16 -17.58
N GLY A 323 19.83 -11.45 -17.32
CA GLY A 323 18.46 -11.96 -17.49
C GLY A 323 17.96 -12.87 -16.35
N ASN A 324 18.70 -12.96 -15.23
CA ASN A 324 18.35 -13.77 -14.07
C ASN A 324 17.59 -12.98 -12.98
N TRP A 325 17.43 -11.68 -13.16
CA TRP A 325 16.71 -10.80 -12.23
C TRP A 325 15.68 -9.95 -12.97
N ALA A 326 14.41 -10.03 -12.58
CA ALA A 326 13.30 -9.28 -13.14
C ALA A 326 12.81 -8.19 -12.16
N PRO A 327 13.08 -6.90 -12.44
CA PRO A 327 12.39 -5.81 -11.76
C PRO A 327 10.92 -5.82 -12.17
N VAL A 328 10.02 -6.09 -11.21
CA VAL A 328 8.56 -6.16 -11.42
C VAL A 328 7.84 -5.03 -10.68
N GLY A 329 6.52 -5.04 -10.62
CA GLY A 329 5.73 -4.05 -9.87
C GLY A 329 5.48 -2.78 -10.67
N GLY A 330 6.55 -2.15 -11.17
CA GLY A 330 6.48 -0.90 -11.93
C GLY A 330 6.10 0.32 -11.09
N MET A 331 6.10 0.20 -9.75
CA MET A 331 5.71 1.24 -8.79
C MET A 331 6.88 1.62 -7.88
N TRP A 332 6.80 2.79 -7.25
CA TRP A 332 7.82 3.24 -6.28
C TRP A 332 7.86 2.32 -5.06
N VAL A 333 6.69 2.03 -4.49
CA VAL A 333 6.48 0.95 -3.53
C VAL A 333 5.27 0.11 -3.96
N GLU A 334 5.14 -1.08 -3.37
CA GLU A 334 3.86 -1.79 -3.36
C GLU A 334 2.84 -1.01 -2.51
N ALA A 335 2.21 -0.01 -3.14
CA ALA A 335 1.27 0.88 -2.46
C ALA A 335 -0.09 0.21 -2.24
N ASP A 336 -0.82 0.69 -1.23
CA ASP A 336 -2.25 0.45 -1.18
C ASP A 336 -2.92 1.00 -2.45
N ALA A 337 -3.82 0.22 -3.07
CA ALA A 337 -4.42 0.57 -4.35
C ALA A 337 -5.87 1.09 -4.23
N GLU A 338 -6.33 1.45 -3.02
CA GLU A 338 -7.64 2.05 -2.77
C GLU A 338 -7.57 3.44 -2.12
N LEU A 339 -6.67 3.66 -1.17
CA LEU A 339 -6.59 4.86 -0.33
C LEU A 339 -5.81 6.04 -0.95
N PRO A 340 -4.68 5.87 -1.66
CA PRO A 340 -3.99 7.02 -2.23
C PRO A 340 -4.84 7.76 -3.28
N GLY A 341 -4.67 9.08 -3.39
CA GLY A 341 -5.32 9.86 -4.44
C GLY A 341 -4.94 9.42 -5.85
N GLY A 342 -5.71 9.83 -6.86
CA GLY A 342 -5.47 9.44 -8.25
C GLY A 342 -4.09 9.85 -8.74
N GLU A 343 -3.72 11.10 -8.52
CA GLU A 343 -2.38 11.57 -8.90
C GLU A 343 -1.28 10.86 -8.11
N ALA A 344 -1.49 10.53 -6.83
CA ALA A 344 -0.51 9.78 -6.05
C ALA A 344 -0.27 8.36 -6.61
N LEU A 345 -1.32 7.63 -7.02
CA LEU A 345 -1.15 6.35 -7.72
C LEU A 345 -0.45 6.51 -9.08
N ALA A 346 -0.75 7.59 -9.82
CA ALA A 346 -0.01 7.88 -11.04
C ALA A 346 1.49 8.13 -10.73
N ARG A 347 1.81 8.82 -9.63
CA ARG A 347 3.19 9.05 -9.18
C ARG A 347 3.89 7.79 -8.71
N GLN A 348 3.19 6.84 -8.08
CA GLN A 348 3.75 5.51 -7.80
C GLN A 348 4.34 4.90 -9.07
N PHE A 349 3.57 4.89 -10.17
CA PHE A 349 4.06 4.38 -11.46
C PHE A 349 5.16 5.26 -12.06
N VAL A 350 4.99 6.58 -12.08
CA VAL A 350 5.97 7.49 -12.70
C VAL A 350 7.34 7.35 -12.05
N HIS A 351 7.42 7.38 -10.71
CA HIS A 351 8.69 7.24 -10.00
C HIS A 351 9.26 5.82 -10.12
N GLY A 352 8.42 4.78 -10.03
CA GLY A 352 8.87 3.38 -10.16
C GLY A 352 9.43 3.05 -11.54
N ARG A 353 8.65 3.31 -12.60
CA ARG A 353 9.03 3.03 -14.00
C ARG A 353 10.29 3.79 -14.40
N ARG A 354 10.38 5.08 -14.04
CA ARG A 354 11.58 5.87 -14.37
C ARG A 354 12.81 5.38 -13.63
N PHE A 355 12.69 5.01 -12.35
CA PHE A 355 13.83 4.42 -11.64
C PHE A 355 14.33 3.15 -12.35
N PHE A 356 13.44 2.22 -12.71
CA PHE A 356 13.86 1.00 -13.41
C PHE A 356 14.49 1.27 -14.78
N ARG A 357 13.91 2.19 -15.56
CA ARG A 357 14.45 2.56 -16.86
C ARG A 357 15.82 3.23 -16.73
N ASP A 358 15.93 4.23 -15.86
CA ASP A 358 17.09 5.11 -15.78
C ASP A 358 18.27 4.42 -15.06
N GLU A 359 18.00 3.52 -14.09
CA GLU A 359 19.03 2.87 -13.26
C GLU A 359 19.35 1.43 -13.68
N LEU A 360 18.35 0.69 -14.16
CA LEU A 360 18.49 -0.74 -14.52
C LEU A 360 18.37 -0.98 -16.03
N GLY A 361 18.01 0.03 -16.83
CA GLY A 361 17.89 -0.09 -18.29
C GLY A 361 16.71 -0.96 -18.74
N LEU A 362 15.71 -1.17 -17.88
CA LEU A 362 14.56 -2.03 -18.16
C LEU A 362 13.23 -1.30 -18.01
N ASP A 363 12.33 -1.58 -18.94
CA ASP A 363 10.93 -1.21 -18.87
C ASP A 363 10.07 -2.40 -18.42
N SER A 364 9.76 -2.47 -17.12
CA SER A 364 8.71 -3.39 -16.59
C SER A 364 7.37 -3.21 -17.30
N ASP A 365 6.81 -4.28 -17.85
CA ASP A 365 5.57 -4.28 -18.62
C ASP A 365 4.36 -4.82 -17.83
N GLY A 366 4.47 -4.91 -16.51
CA GLY A 366 3.40 -5.40 -15.66
C GLY A 366 3.50 -4.99 -14.20
N VAL A 367 2.39 -5.23 -13.50
CA VAL A 367 2.20 -4.91 -12.09
C VAL A 367 2.21 -6.19 -11.27
N TRP A 368 2.92 -6.17 -10.15
CA TRP A 368 3.12 -7.32 -9.26
C TRP A 368 2.78 -6.86 -7.83
N LEU A 369 1.64 -7.31 -7.31
CA LEU A 369 1.09 -6.91 -6.01
C LEU A 369 0.69 -8.16 -5.20
N PRO A 370 1.65 -8.90 -4.65
CA PRO A 370 1.44 -10.21 -4.05
C PRO A 370 0.66 -10.13 -2.72
N ASP A 371 0.70 -9.00 -2.01
CA ASP A 371 -0.04 -8.79 -0.75
C ASP A 371 -1.06 -7.63 -0.81
N ALA A 372 -1.54 -7.29 -2.02
CA ALA A 372 -2.58 -6.27 -2.13
C ALA A 372 -3.89 -6.71 -1.46
N SER A 373 -4.40 -5.86 -0.57
CA SER A 373 -5.69 -6.04 0.09
C SER A 373 -6.88 -5.84 -0.85
N GLY A 374 -6.69 -5.07 -1.91
CA GLY A 374 -7.66 -4.75 -2.93
C GLY A 374 -7.08 -3.73 -3.89
N ALA A 375 -7.78 -3.46 -4.98
CA ALA A 375 -7.38 -2.45 -5.94
C ALA A 375 -8.62 -1.81 -6.58
N SER A 376 -8.57 -0.48 -6.71
CA SER A 376 -9.71 0.29 -7.18
C SER A 376 -10.06 0.01 -8.63
N ALA A 377 -11.31 0.29 -9.00
CA ALA A 377 -11.79 0.10 -10.36
C ALA A 377 -11.14 1.04 -11.39
N ALA A 378 -10.39 2.06 -10.96
CA ALA A 378 -9.64 2.95 -11.86
C ALA A 378 -8.22 2.45 -12.17
N PHE A 379 -7.72 1.50 -11.38
CA PHE A 379 -6.36 1.00 -11.46
C PHE A 379 -5.99 0.42 -12.85
N PRO A 380 -6.87 -0.32 -13.58
CA PRO A 380 -6.54 -0.82 -14.91
C PRO A 380 -6.09 0.27 -15.89
N GLN A 381 -6.79 1.41 -15.88
CA GLN A 381 -6.45 2.54 -16.74
C GLN A 381 -5.12 3.18 -16.34
N LEU A 382 -4.90 3.39 -15.04
CA LEU A 382 -3.65 3.96 -14.54
C LEU A 382 -2.43 3.10 -14.90
N ALA A 383 -2.51 1.80 -14.63
CA ALA A 383 -1.44 0.87 -14.95
C ALA A 383 -1.21 0.78 -16.47
N ALA A 384 -2.28 0.72 -17.29
CA ALA A 384 -2.14 0.72 -18.75
C ALA A 384 -1.50 2.01 -19.29
N LEU A 385 -1.89 3.18 -18.77
CA LEU A 385 -1.28 4.46 -19.15
C LEU A 385 0.17 4.61 -18.64
N ALA A 386 0.62 3.76 -17.71
CA ALA A 386 2.02 3.62 -17.30
C ALA A 386 2.79 2.56 -18.13
N GLY A 387 2.13 1.93 -19.10
CA GLY A 387 2.71 0.90 -19.99
C GLY A 387 2.55 -0.54 -19.50
N ALA A 388 1.82 -0.79 -18.40
CA ALA A 388 1.58 -2.14 -17.93
C ALA A 388 0.55 -2.87 -18.81
N ARG A 389 0.79 -4.18 -19.02
CA ARG A 389 -0.07 -5.05 -19.84
C ARG A 389 -0.76 -6.13 -19.00
N TRP A 390 -0.16 -6.48 -17.86
CA TRP A 390 -0.63 -7.54 -17.00
C TRP A 390 -0.53 -7.19 -15.51
N LEU A 391 -1.27 -7.93 -14.69
CA LEU A 391 -1.27 -7.86 -13.22
C LEU A 391 -1.12 -9.26 -12.61
N LEU A 392 -0.22 -9.40 -11.63
CA LEU A 392 -0.22 -10.52 -10.69
C LEU A 392 -0.73 -10.05 -9.32
N ALA A 393 -1.66 -10.81 -8.73
CA ALA A 393 -2.24 -10.52 -7.41
C ALA A 393 -2.55 -11.82 -6.62
N PRO A 394 -2.74 -11.77 -5.30
CA PRO A 394 -3.12 -12.95 -4.51
C PRO A 394 -4.53 -13.43 -4.83
N ARG A 395 -4.76 -14.74 -4.70
CA ARG A 395 -6.12 -15.29 -4.72
C ARG A 395 -6.83 -15.00 -3.39
N PRO A 396 -8.05 -14.41 -3.40
CA PRO A 396 -8.87 -14.29 -2.21
C PRO A 396 -9.24 -15.66 -1.64
N GLY A 397 -9.45 -15.75 -0.32
CA GLY A 397 -9.91 -16.98 0.34
C GLY A 397 -11.24 -17.51 -0.25
N PRO A 398 -11.46 -18.84 -0.22
CA PRO A 398 -12.52 -19.52 -0.98
C PRO A 398 -13.95 -19.11 -0.59
N ASP A 399 -14.17 -18.69 0.66
CA ASP A 399 -15.50 -18.33 1.17
C ASP A 399 -15.89 -16.86 0.92
N ARG A 400 -15.10 -16.11 0.15
CA ARG A 400 -15.31 -14.67 -0.05
C ARG A 400 -16.45 -14.40 -1.05
N PRO A 401 -17.57 -13.78 -0.63
CA PRO A 401 -18.62 -13.36 -1.56
C PRO A 401 -18.09 -12.24 -2.47
N GLY A 402 -18.25 -12.40 -3.78
CA GLY A 402 -17.81 -11.40 -4.77
C GLY A 402 -16.32 -11.45 -5.12
N ALA A 403 -15.62 -12.55 -4.86
CA ALA A 403 -14.28 -12.78 -5.42
C ALA A 403 -14.36 -13.22 -6.90
N PRO A 404 -13.33 -12.94 -7.72
CA PRO A 404 -13.21 -13.52 -9.06
C PRO A 404 -13.25 -15.05 -9.01
N ALA A 405 -14.13 -15.65 -9.81
CA ALA A 405 -14.30 -17.10 -9.86
C ALA A 405 -13.14 -17.83 -10.59
N ARG A 406 -12.29 -17.10 -11.29
CA ARG A 406 -11.24 -17.58 -12.19
C ARG A 406 -9.89 -17.02 -11.74
N HIS A 407 -8.80 -17.74 -11.99
CA HIS A 407 -7.47 -17.19 -11.71
C HIS A 407 -7.04 -16.23 -12.80
N THR A 408 -7.40 -16.51 -14.05
CA THR A 408 -6.95 -15.77 -15.23
C THR A 408 -8.12 -15.10 -15.92
N PHE A 409 -8.07 -13.78 -16.03
CA PHE A 409 -9.17 -12.97 -16.59
C PHE A 409 -8.68 -11.62 -17.13
N ARG A 410 -9.54 -10.93 -17.88
CA ARG A 410 -9.37 -9.52 -18.28
C ARG A 410 -10.03 -8.63 -17.24
N TRP A 411 -9.24 -7.88 -16.48
CA TRP A 411 -9.76 -6.92 -15.51
C TRP A 411 -10.11 -5.60 -16.19
N GLU A 412 -11.41 -5.29 -16.25
CA GLU A 412 -11.97 -4.06 -16.84
C GLU A 412 -12.20 -2.98 -15.78
N GLY A 413 -11.56 -1.81 -15.99
CA GLY A 413 -11.73 -0.62 -15.18
C GLY A 413 -13.01 0.17 -15.48
N ILE A 414 -13.23 1.26 -14.73
CA ILE A 414 -14.44 2.10 -14.86
C ILE A 414 -14.61 2.75 -16.24
N ASP A 415 -13.52 2.97 -16.97
CA ASP A 415 -13.49 3.57 -18.31
C ASP A 415 -13.58 2.52 -19.44
N GLY A 416 -13.51 1.23 -19.09
CA GLY A 416 -13.47 0.12 -20.05
C GLY A 416 -12.07 -0.36 -20.45
N THR A 417 -10.99 0.23 -19.92
CA THR A 417 -9.63 -0.28 -20.13
C THR A 417 -9.48 -1.65 -19.48
N ARG A 418 -8.77 -2.58 -20.14
CA ARG A 418 -8.59 -3.96 -19.68
C ARG A 418 -7.11 -4.32 -19.48
N LEU A 419 -6.80 -4.95 -18.34
CA LEU A 419 -5.51 -5.60 -18.07
C LEU A 419 -5.66 -7.12 -18.01
N PHE A 420 -4.63 -7.85 -18.45
CA PHE A 420 -4.62 -9.30 -18.27
C PHE A 420 -4.15 -9.66 -16.86
N THR A 421 -5.02 -10.26 -16.06
CA THR A 421 -4.77 -10.50 -14.64
C THR A 421 -4.68 -11.99 -14.36
N HIS A 422 -3.68 -12.37 -13.57
CA HIS A 422 -3.51 -13.71 -13.03
C HIS A 422 -3.44 -13.67 -11.50
N LEU A 423 -4.31 -14.44 -10.85
CA LEU A 423 -4.29 -14.64 -9.41
C LEU A 423 -3.45 -15.87 -9.07
N VAL A 424 -2.56 -15.78 -8.08
CA VAL A 424 -1.66 -16.88 -7.73
C VAL A 424 -2.44 -18.07 -7.13
N PRO A 425 -2.35 -19.28 -7.71
CA PRO A 425 -2.98 -20.47 -7.14
C PRO A 425 -2.28 -20.88 -5.83
N GLY A 426 -3.06 -21.29 -4.83
CA GLY A 426 -2.54 -21.65 -3.50
C GLY A 426 -2.15 -20.46 -2.59
N GLY A 427 -2.24 -19.22 -3.07
CA GLY A 427 -1.88 -18.01 -2.31
C GLY A 427 -0.52 -17.42 -2.72
N ALA A 428 -0.21 -16.20 -2.28
CA ALA A 428 0.95 -15.43 -2.76
C ALA A 428 2.14 -15.35 -1.77
N GLU A 429 2.05 -15.95 -0.58
CA GLU A 429 3.08 -15.88 0.48
C GLU A 429 4.38 -16.65 0.17
N GLY A 430 4.46 -17.28 -1.01
CA GLY A 430 5.60 -18.06 -1.48
C GLY A 430 5.45 -19.56 -1.25
N THR A 431 5.97 -20.38 -2.17
CA THR A 431 5.99 -21.86 -2.07
C THR A 431 7.42 -22.39 -1.95
N THR A 432 7.55 -23.53 -1.27
CA THR A 432 8.80 -24.29 -1.15
C THR A 432 8.89 -25.47 -2.12
N LEU A 433 7.92 -25.56 -3.04
CA LEU A 433 7.81 -26.53 -4.13
C LEU A 433 7.74 -27.98 -3.63
N THR A 434 7.03 -28.23 -2.53
CA THR A 434 6.76 -29.62 -2.10
C THR A 434 5.70 -30.27 -3.00
N GLY A 435 5.71 -31.61 -3.09
CA GLY A 435 4.72 -32.34 -3.90
C GLY A 435 3.26 -32.04 -3.51
N SER A 436 2.99 -31.84 -2.22
CA SER A 436 1.67 -31.46 -1.70
C SER A 436 1.29 -30.01 -2.06
N GLU A 437 2.23 -29.06 -1.98
CA GLU A 437 1.98 -27.67 -2.39
C GLU A 437 1.66 -27.59 -3.88
N LEU A 438 2.45 -28.26 -4.72
CA LEU A 438 2.24 -28.28 -6.17
C LEU A 438 0.90 -28.91 -6.55
N THR A 439 0.57 -30.06 -5.95
CA THR A 439 -0.70 -30.76 -6.22
C THR A 439 -1.89 -29.96 -5.73
N GLY A 440 -1.80 -29.35 -4.54
CA GLY A 440 -2.83 -28.46 -4.00
C GLY A 440 -3.04 -27.22 -4.86
N ALA A 441 -1.96 -26.61 -5.38
CA ALA A 441 -2.04 -25.47 -6.28
C ALA A 441 -2.79 -25.84 -7.57
N VAL A 442 -2.49 -26.99 -8.19
CA VAL A 442 -3.23 -27.48 -9.37
C VAL A 442 -4.69 -27.74 -9.03
N ALA A 443 -4.98 -28.42 -7.91
CA ALA A 443 -6.35 -28.72 -7.49
C ALA A 443 -7.19 -27.44 -7.26
N SER A 444 -6.55 -26.35 -6.80
CA SER A 444 -7.20 -25.06 -6.63
C SER A 444 -7.39 -24.27 -7.94
N PHE A 445 -6.71 -24.66 -9.02
CA PHE A 445 -6.65 -23.93 -10.28
C PHE A 445 -8.01 -23.90 -11.00
N ALA A 446 -8.69 -22.76 -10.93
CA ALA A 446 -10.05 -22.58 -11.45
C ALA A 446 -10.16 -22.56 -12.99
N ASP A 447 -9.05 -22.52 -13.73
CA ASP A 447 -9.05 -22.41 -15.20
C ASP A 447 -8.65 -23.70 -15.91
N LEU A 448 -8.61 -24.84 -15.19
CA LEU A 448 -8.36 -26.15 -15.78
C LEU A 448 -9.30 -26.42 -16.96
N GLY A 449 -8.73 -26.95 -18.05
CA GLY A 449 -9.41 -27.20 -19.32
C GLY A 449 -9.40 -26.02 -20.29
N ALA A 450 -9.16 -24.79 -19.80
CA ALA A 450 -8.93 -23.61 -20.64
C ALA A 450 -7.46 -23.16 -20.63
N ALA A 451 -6.72 -23.46 -19.55
CA ALA A 451 -5.29 -23.22 -19.42
C ALA A 451 -4.60 -24.39 -18.71
N THR A 452 -3.32 -24.59 -19.03
CA THR A 452 -2.42 -25.62 -18.49
C THR A 452 -1.18 -25.03 -17.82
N THR A 453 -1.12 -23.69 -17.73
CA THR A 453 -0.01 -22.97 -17.12
C THR A 453 -0.46 -22.05 -15.99
N SER A 454 0.40 -21.86 -14.98
CA SER A 454 0.19 -20.86 -13.92
C SER A 454 1.54 -20.35 -13.41
N LEU A 455 1.55 -19.18 -12.77
CA LEU A 455 2.76 -18.64 -12.15
C LEU A 455 2.74 -18.88 -10.64
N LEU A 456 3.89 -19.28 -10.09
CA LEU A 456 4.13 -19.42 -8.66
C LEU A 456 5.34 -18.58 -8.21
N PRO A 457 5.17 -17.62 -7.29
CA PRO A 457 6.27 -17.04 -6.54
C PRO A 457 6.90 -18.12 -5.63
N VAL A 458 8.21 -18.35 -5.73
CA VAL A 458 8.92 -19.38 -4.97
C VAL A 458 9.88 -18.75 -3.97
N GLY A 459 9.83 -19.19 -2.72
CA GLY A 459 10.57 -18.58 -1.63
C GLY A 459 9.88 -18.72 -0.28
N ARG A 460 10.54 -18.21 0.76
CA ARG A 460 10.03 -18.19 2.14
C ARG A 460 9.76 -16.76 2.57
N GLY A 461 8.52 -16.29 2.41
CA GLY A 461 8.11 -14.95 2.85
C GLY A 461 9.07 -13.84 2.40
N ASP A 462 9.63 -13.12 3.37
CA ASP A 462 10.54 -11.97 3.18
C ASP A 462 12.02 -12.36 2.97
N ALA A 463 12.38 -13.63 3.11
CA ALA A 463 13.75 -14.14 2.94
C ALA A 463 14.08 -14.58 1.50
N GLY A 464 13.05 -14.82 0.67
CA GLY A 464 13.22 -15.26 -0.71
C GLY A 464 13.52 -16.76 -0.87
N PRO A 465 13.95 -17.20 -2.07
CA PRO A 465 14.33 -18.59 -2.32
C PRO A 465 15.62 -18.97 -1.59
N ASP A 466 15.70 -20.22 -1.13
CA ASP A 466 16.91 -20.85 -0.62
C ASP A 466 17.37 -21.99 -1.54
N ARG A 467 18.55 -22.58 -1.23
CA ARG A 467 19.10 -23.68 -2.02
C ARG A 467 18.18 -24.90 -2.09
N THR A 468 17.44 -25.18 -1.01
CA THR A 468 16.49 -26.32 -0.97
C THR A 468 15.34 -26.13 -1.94
N VAL A 469 14.76 -24.93 -2.01
CA VAL A 469 13.70 -24.60 -2.99
C VAL A 469 14.21 -24.80 -4.42
N LEU A 470 15.45 -24.40 -4.71
CA LEU A 470 16.05 -24.56 -6.04
C LEU A 470 16.35 -26.03 -6.38
N GLU A 471 16.77 -26.83 -5.39
CA GLU A 471 16.93 -28.29 -5.56
C GLU A 471 15.60 -29.00 -5.81
N HIS A 472 14.51 -28.57 -5.16
CA HIS A 472 13.15 -29.06 -5.46
C HIS A 472 12.71 -28.68 -6.87
N ALA A 473 12.90 -27.42 -7.29
CA ALA A 473 12.55 -26.96 -8.63
C ALA A 473 13.19 -27.83 -9.73
N ARG A 474 14.47 -28.22 -9.55
CA ARG A 474 15.17 -29.13 -10.49
C ARG A 474 14.55 -30.52 -10.54
N ARG A 475 14.11 -31.07 -9.39
CA ARG A 475 13.54 -32.42 -9.29
C ARG A 475 12.11 -32.47 -9.82
N PHE A 476 11.35 -31.40 -9.65
CA PHE A 476 9.99 -31.27 -10.19
C PHE A 476 9.95 -30.65 -11.60
N ALA A 477 11.11 -30.47 -12.26
CA ALA A 477 11.15 -29.91 -13.61
C ALA A 477 10.35 -30.76 -14.61
N ASP A 478 10.46 -32.08 -14.49
CA ASP A 478 9.81 -33.03 -15.40
C ASP A 478 9.67 -34.44 -14.78
N LEU A 479 9.01 -34.53 -13.62
CA LEU A 479 8.88 -35.78 -12.86
C LEU A 479 7.49 -36.42 -13.03
N GLU A 480 7.46 -37.70 -13.43
CA GLU A 480 6.22 -38.48 -13.58
C GLU A 480 5.39 -38.52 -12.29
N GLY A 481 4.14 -38.07 -12.40
CA GLY A 481 3.18 -37.95 -11.30
C GLY A 481 3.10 -36.54 -10.71
N ALA A 482 4.05 -35.65 -11.01
CA ALA A 482 4.05 -34.26 -10.55
C ALA A 482 3.66 -33.28 -11.68
N PRO A 483 3.16 -32.07 -11.33
CA PRO A 483 3.20 -30.92 -12.22
C PRO A 483 4.64 -30.55 -12.60
N ARG A 484 4.83 -29.93 -13.77
CA ARG A 484 6.14 -29.44 -14.23
C ARG A 484 6.47 -28.10 -13.59
N VAL A 485 7.70 -27.91 -13.16
CA VAL A 485 8.20 -26.64 -12.60
C VAL A 485 9.27 -26.07 -13.51
N VAL A 486 9.01 -24.91 -14.11
CA VAL A 486 9.91 -24.28 -15.08
C VAL A 486 10.26 -22.87 -14.62
N PRO A 487 11.52 -22.56 -14.31
CA PRO A 487 11.96 -21.18 -14.09
C PRO A 487 11.68 -20.32 -15.33
N ARG A 488 10.95 -19.22 -15.15
CA ARG A 488 10.64 -18.27 -16.24
C ARG A 488 10.57 -16.85 -15.72
N THR A 489 10.76 -15.87 -16.60
CA THR A 489 10.45 -14.48 -16.25
C THR A 489 8.94 -14.26 -16.19
N PRO A 490 8.45 -13.38 -15.32
CA PRO A 490 7.04 -12.98 -15.27
C PRO A 490 6.48 -12.56 -16.63
N SER A 491 7.17 -11.68 -17.35
CA SER A 491 6.73 -11.20 -18.67
C SER A 491 6.65 -12.33 -19.71
N ALA A 492 7.54 -13.33 -19.65
CA ALA A 492 7.46 -14.50 -20.54
C ALA A 492 6.24 -15.37 -20.20
N PHE A 493 5.97 -15.61 -18.91
CA PHE A 493 4.75 -16.32 -18.50
C PHE A 493 3.50 -15.61 -18.99
N PHE A 494 3.36 -14.31 -18.74
CA PHE A 494 2.15 -13.58 -19.09
C PHE A 494 1.88 -13.52 -20.60
N ARG A 495 2.94 -13.36 -21.41
CA ARG A 495 2.83 -13.44 -22.87
C ARG A 495 2.31 -14.81 -23.32
N ASP A 496 2.86 -15.89 -22.75
CA ASP A 496 2.51 -17.25 -23.16
C ASP A 496 1.10 -17.62 -22.66
N ALA A 497 0.72 -17.21 -21.43
CA ALA A 497 -0.61 -17.41 -20.86
C ALA A 497 -1.70 -16.64 -21.61
N GLU A 498 -1.41 -15.42 -22.07
CA GLU A 498 -2.33 -14.64 -22.90
C GLU A 498 -2.56 -15.28 -24.27
N GLN A 499 -1.54 -15.93 -24.84
CA GLN A 499 -1.66 -16.70 -26.09
C GLN A 499 -2.43 -18.00 -25.89
N GLU A 500 -2.23 -18.68 -24.76
CA GLU A 500 -2.95 -19.91 -24.40
C GLU A 500 -4.44 -19.64 -24.13
N TYR A 501 -4.76 -18.52 -23.48
CA TYR A 501 -6.13 -18.17 -23.07
C TYR A 501 -6.62 -16.82 -23.65
N PRO A 502 -6.74 -16.69 -24.99
CA PRO A 502 -7.04 -15.41 -25.65
C PRO A 502 -8.44 -14.87 -25.32
N HIS A 503 -9.38 -15.76 -24.98
CA HIS A 503 -10.77 -15.44 -24.62
C HIS A 503 -11.02 -15.55 -23.11
N ALA A 504 -10.04 -15.15 -22.29
CA ALA A 504 -10.20 -15.08 -20.84
C ALA A 504 -11.42 -14.22 -20.45
N PRO A 505 -12.19 -14.63 -19.42
CA PRO A 505 -13.40 -13.94 -19.00
C PRO A 505 -13.11 -12.53 -18.50
N VAL A 506 -14.13 -11.68 -18.42
CA VAL A 506 -13.98 -10.29 -17.97
C VAL A 506 -14.45 -10.15 -16.52
N TRP A 507 -13.61 -9.55 -15.67
CA TRP A 507 -14.00 -9.05 -14.35
C TRP A 507 -14.13 -7.53 -14.42
N ARG A 508 -15.26 -6.97 -13.98
CA ARG A 508 -15.50 -5.51 -14.03
C ARG A 508 -15.62 -4.93 -12.63
N GLY A 509 -14.96 -3.80 -12.40
CA GLY A 509 -15.05 -3.05 -11.14
C GLY A 509 -13.90 -3.33 -10.18
N THR A 510 -14.08 -2.96 -8.91
CA THR A 510 -13.05 -3.09 -7.87
C THR A 510 -12.64 -4.56 -7.70
N LEU A 511 -11.33 -4.80 -7.53
CA LEU A 511 -10.82 -6.09 -7.08
C LEU A 511 -10.71 -6.07 -5.55
N ASP A 512 -11.57 -6.83 -4.89
CA ASP A 512 -11.61 -6.92 -3.44
C ASP A 512 -10.89 -8.20 -3.00
N LEU A 513 -9.62 -8.11 -2.60
CA LEU A 513 -8.74 -9.28 -2.45
C LEU A 513 -8.66 -9.81 -1.01
N ALA A 514 -8.72 -8.94 -0.01
CA ALA A 514 -8.59 -9.27 1.41
C ALA A 514 -9.69 -8.59 2.27
N ALA A 515 -10.12 -9.23 3.35
CA ALA A 515 -11.25 -8.77 4.17
C ALA A 515 -10.81 -7.68 5.17
N HIS A 516 -10.03 -6.71 4.70
CA HIS A 516 -9.26 -5.77 5.50
C HIS A 516 -9.98 -4.42 5.68
N ARG A 517 -11.30 -4.44 5.84
CA ARG A 517 -12.12 -3.22 5.86
C ARG A 517 -11.83 -2.27 7.03
N GLY A 518 -11.23 -2.78 8.11
CA GLY A 518 -10.77 -1.94 9.23
C GLY A 518 -9.68 -0.95 8.82
N SER A 519 -8.95 -1.26 7.75
CA SER A 519 -7.86 -0.43 7.22
C SER A 519 -8.31 0.92 6.68
N TYR A 520 -9.61 1.11 6.40
CA TYR A 520 -10.11 2.41 5.92
C TYR A 520 -10.17 3.46 7.03
N THR A 521 -10.09 3.06 8.30
CA THR A 521 -10.26 3.98 9.44
C THR A 521 -9.08 3.99 10.40
N SER A 522 -8.45 2.84 10.69
CA SER A 522 -7.34 2.76 11.65
C SER A 522 -6.20 3.73 11.33
N GLN A 523 -5.54 4.30 12.34
CA GLN A 523 -4.43 5.25 12.17
C GLN A 523 -4.87 6.51 11.38
N ALA A 524 -5.89 7.17 11.89
CA ALA A 524 -6.54 8.34 11.30
C ALA A 524 -5.57 9.52 11.08
N ARG A 525 -4.56 9.68 11.95
CA ARG A 525 -3.53 10.72 11.80
C ARG A 525 -2.62 10.48 10.60
N THR A 526 -2.19 9.24 10.36
CA THR A 526 -1.43 8.84 9.16
C THR A 526 -2.25 9.13 7.90
N LYS A 527 -3.52 8.75 7.88
CA LYS A 527 -4.45 8.98 6.76
C LYS A 527 -4.71 10.45 6.45
N ARG A 528 -4.92 11.27 7.48
CA ARG A 528 -5.03 12.73 7.37
C ARG A 528 -3.73 13.35 6.89
N GLY A 529 -2.59 12.88 7.41
CA GLY A 529 -1.25 13.27 7.00
C GLY A 529 -1.02 13.03 5.51
N ASN A 530 -1.40 11.86 5.00
CA ASN A 530 -1.32 11.53 3.57
C ASN A 530 -2.19 12.46 2.73
N ARG A 531 -3.49 12.57 3.02
CA ARG A 531 -4.43 13.38 2.24
C ARG A 531 -4.03 14.86 2.19
N ARG A 532 -3.55 15.41 3.31
CA ARG A 532 -3.02 16.78 3.34
C ARG A 532 -1.72 16.92 2.55
N SER A 533 -0.86 15.90 2.56
CA SER A 533 0.37 15.91 1.75
C SER A 533 0.06 15.91 0.26
N GLU A 534 -0.88 15.09 -0.20
CA GLU A 534 -1.35 15.06 -1.59
C GLU A 534 -1.91 16.42 -2.03
N ALA A 535 -2.76 17.03 -1.20
CA ALA A 535 -3.30 18.37 -1.46
C ALA A 535 -2.20 19.44 -1.54
N LEU A 536 -1.23 19.43 -0.62
CA LEU A 536 -0.13 20.38 -0.61
C LEU A 536 0.85 20.18 -1.77
N LEU A 537 1.08 18.94 -2.22
CA LEU A 537 1.89 18.65 -3.39
C LEU A 537 1.22 19.21 -4.65
N HIS A 538 -0.09 18.99 -4.80
CA HIS A 538 -0.88 19.60 -5.87
C HIS A 538 -0.78 21.13 -5.88
N GLU A 539 -0.98 21.78 -4.72
CA GLU A 539 -0.80 23.22 -4.58
C GLU A 539 0.62 23.66 -4.97
N ALA A 540 1.65 23.00 -4.42
CA ALA A 540 3.04 23.37 -4.63
C ALA A 540 3.45 23.26 -6.11
N GLU A 541 3.02 22.21 -6.80
CA GLU A 541 3.30 22.03 -8.22
C GLU A 541 2.58 23.06 -9.09
N LEU A 542 1.29 23.31 -8.84
CA LEU A 542 0.50 24.30 -9.57
C LEU A 542 1.12 25.70 -9.46
N TRP A 543 1.40 26.13 -8.23
CA TRP A 543 1.92 27.47 -8.00
C TRP A 543 3.36 27.61 -8.48
N SER A 544 4.19 26.58 -8.31
CA SER A 544 5.57 26.59 -8.83
C SER A 544 5.59 26.60 -10.36
N ALA A 545 4.70 25.87 -11.03
CA ALA A 545 4.60 25.89 -12.49
C ALA A 545 4.09 27.26 -12.98
N THR A 546 3.11 27.84 -12.29
CA THR A 546 2.62 29.20 -12.59
C THR A 546 3.74 30.23 -12.44
N ALA A 547 4.48 30.17 -11.34
CA ALA A 547 5.61 31.06 -11.06
C ALA A 547 6.73 30.92 -12.11
N ALA A 548 7.06 29.70 -12.50
CA ALA A 548 8.07 29.44 -13.52
C ALA A 548 7.65 29.95 -14.90
N VAL A 549 6.41 29.72 -15.32
CA VAL A 549 5.93 30.13 -16.64
C VAL A 549 5.67 31.64 -16.73
N ARG A 550 5.17 32.25 -15.65
CA ARG A 550 4.80 33.68 -15.68
C ARG A 550 5.94 34.61 -15.29
N HIS A 551 6.72 34.24 -14.28
CA HIS A 551 7.65 35.13 -13.58
C HIS A 551 9.10 34.63 -13.64
N ASP A 552 9.39 33.60 -14.44
CA ASP A 552 10.71 33.00 -14.59
C ASP A 552 11.34 32.54 -13.26
N ILE A 553 10.51 32.22 -12.26
CA ILE A 553 10.95 31.69 -10.96
C ILE A 553 11.29 30.20 -11.14
N PRO A 554 12.50 29.73 -10.81
CA PRO A 554 12.89 28.34 -11.05
C PRO A 554 11.97 27.31 -10.37
N TYR A 555 11.50 26.34 -11.16
CA TYR A 555 10.70 25.22 -10.66
C TYR A 555 11.54 24.28 -9.77
N PRO A 556 11.10 23.93 -8.55
CA PRO A 556 11.90 23.22 -7.55
C PRO A 556 11.92 21.70 -7.78
N TYR A 557 12.36 21.25 -8.97
CA TYR A 557 12.36 19.85 -9.40
C TYR A 557 12.87 18.86 -8.35
N ALA A 558 14.09 19.08 -7.84
CA ALA A 558 14.74 18.15 -6.93
C ALA A 558 14.06 18.06 -5.55
N GLU A 559 13.48 19.18 -5.07
CA GLU A 559 12.79 19.20 -3.79
C GLU A 559 11.42 18.52 -3.91
N LEU A 560 10.67 18.80 -4.97
CA LEU A 560 9.38 18.15 -5.23
C LEU A 560 9.53 16.63 -5.44
N ASP A 561 10.52 16.21 -6.24
CA ASP A 561 10.79 14.79 -6.47
C ASP A 561 11.16 14.05 -5.17
N ARG A 562 11.92 14.68 -4.26
CA ARG A 562 12.21 14.12 -2.94
C ARG A 562 10.94 14.04 -2.08
N LEU A 563 10.14 15.10 -2.04
CA LEU A 563 8.92 15.17 -1.24
C LEU A 563 7.87 14.15 -1.71
N TRP A 564 7.71 13.98 -3.03
CA TRP A 564 6.88 12.92 -3.59
C TRP A 564 7.35 11.54 -3.12
N ARG A 565 8.63 11.19 -3.31
CA ARG A 565 9.15 9.88 -2.86
C ARG A 565 8.93 9.63 -1.37
N GLN A 566 9.06 10.66 -0.52
CA GLN A 566 8.77 10.55 0.91
C GLN A 566 7.30 10.22 1.18
N VAL A 567 6.37 10.89 0.51
CA VAL A 567 4.92 10.61 0.65
C VAL A 567 4.57 9.24 0.07
N LEU A 568 5.08 8.90 -1.12
CA LEU A 568 4.82 7.61 -1.77
C LEU A 568 5.28 6.42 -0.93
N LEU A 569 6.38 6.56 -0.18
CA LEU A 569 6.81 5.54 0.78
C LEU A 569 5.77 5.33 1.88
N GLN A 570 5.19 6.41 2.43
CA GLN A 570 4.15 6.30 3.47
C GLN A 570 2.83 5.72 2.95
N GLN A 571 2.70 5.52 1.63
CA GLN A 571 1.54 4.90 0.98
C GLN A 571 1.69 3.38 0.78
N ALA A 572 2.78 2.78 1.26
CA ALA A 572 2.93 1.33 1.27
C ALA A 572 1.72 0.64 1.93
N HIS A 573 1.37 -0.56 1.45
CA HIS A 573 0.14 -1.28 1.81
C HIS A 573 0.02 -1.68 3.30
N ASP A 574 1.07 -1.52 4.10
CA ASP A 574 0.99 -1.70 5.56
C ASP A 574 1.08 -0.40 6.40
N ILE A 575 1.53 0.69 5.78
CA ILE A 575 1.69 1.98 6.47
C ILE A 575 0.37 2.75 6.40
N LEU A 576 -0.07 3.14 5.20
CA LEU A 576 -1.27 3.96 5.03
C LEU A 576 -2.56 3.26 5.50
N PRO A 577 -2.75 1.95 5.24
CA PRO A 577 -3.83 1.15 5.81
C PRO A 577 -3.86 1.12 7.35
N GLY A 578 -2.75 1.40 8.04
CA GLY A 578 -2.73 1.49 9.50
C GLY A 578 -2.48 0.14 10.18
N THR A 579 -1.69 -0.73 9.57
CA THR A 579 -1.56 -2.17 9.95
C THR A 579 -0.17 -2.51 10.47
N SER A 580 0.67 -1.49 10.66
CA SER A 580 2.01 -1.55 11.23
C SER A 580 2.06 -1.23 12.74
N ILE A 581 3.18 -1.55 13.38
CA ILE A 581 3.47 -1.21 14.79
C ILE A 581 3.47 0.30 15.05
N ALA A 582 3.34 0.70 16.32
CA ALA A 582 3.31 2.10 16.75
C ALA A 582 4.48 2.94 16.19
N TRP A 583 5.71 2.41 16.26
CA TRP A 583 6.91 3.10 15.76
C TRP A 583 6.76 3.54 14.29
N VAL A 584 6.18 2.70 13.43
CA VAL A 584 6.00 3.01 12.01
C VAL A 584 5.05 4.19 11.81
N HIS A 585 3.95 4.25 12.57
CA HIS A 585 2.99 5.34 12.45
C HIS A 585 3.53 6.65 13.03
N GLU A 586 4.30 6.58 14.11
CA GLU A 586 5.00 7.75 14.65
C GLU A 586 6.00 8.35 13.65
N GLU A 587 6.77 7.51 12.95
CA GLU A 587 7.68 7.92 11.87
C GLU A 587 6.91 8.49 10.67
N ALA A 588 5.79 7.88 10.28
CA ALA A 588 4.95 8.35 9.19
C ALA A 588 4.33 9.72 9.52
N GLU A 589 3.77 9.89 10.72
CA GLU A 589 3.24 11.17 11.19
C GLU A 589 4.30 12.26 11.23
N GLN A 590 5.50 11.94 11.72
CA GLN A 590 6.62 12.88 11.73
C GLN A 590 7.05 13.27 10.31
N THR A 591 7.13 12.29 9.40
CA THR A 591 7.46 12.51 7.99
C THR A 591 6.44 13.44 7.33
N HIS A 592 5.14 13.19 7.55
CA HIS A 592 4.09 14.07 7.03
C HIS A 592 4.20 15.50 7.56
N ARG A 593 4.47 15.69 8.87
CA ARG A 593 4.69 17.04 9.44
C ARG A 593 5.84 17.77 8.75
N ASP A 594 6.94 17.07 8.46
CA ASP A 594 8.11 17.64 7.80
C ASP A 594 7.86 17.97 6.33
N VAL A 595 7.15 17.09 5.62
CA VAL A 595 6.68 17.31 4.25
C VAL A 595 5.77 18.53 4.19
N HIS A 596 4.78 18.63 5.07
CA HIS A 596 3.85 19.76 5.13
C HIS A 596 4.59 21.08 5.30
N ARG A 597 5.53 21.18 6.26
CA ARG A 597 6.34 22.39 6.48
C ARG A 597 7.14 22.78 5.24
N ARG A 598 7.70 21.82 4.51
CA ARG A 598 8.48 22.07 3.29
C ARG A 598 7.59 22.55 2.14
N LEU A 599 6.47 21.88 1.90
CA LEU A 599 5.51 22.28 0.85
C LEU A 599 4.91 23.66 1.11
N GLU A 600 4.56 23.96 2.34
CA GLU A 600 4.08 25.29 2.74
C GLU A 600 5.11 26.39 2.44
N ARG A 601 6.43 26.12 2.58
CA ARG A 601 7.48 27.06 2.16
C ARG A 601 7.58 27.19 0.64
N LEU A 602 7.45 26.09 -0.10
CA LEU A 602 7.47 26.12 -1.57
C LEU A 602 6.28 26.91 -2.13
N ILE A 603 5.07 26.68 -1.60
CA ILE A 603 3.87 27.43 -1.95
C ILE A 603 4.09 28.92 -1.69
N ARG A 604 4.49 29.30 -0.46
CA ARG A 604 4.77 30.71 -0.13
C ARG A 604 5.80 31.35 -1.05
N ARG A 605 6.86 30.62 -1.41
CA ARG A 605 7.89 31.12 -2.34
C ARG A 605 7.33 31.33 -3.75
N ALA A 606 6.53 30.39 -4.24
CA ALA A 606 5.97 30.43 -5.59
C ALA A 606 4.88 31.50 -5.73
N THR A 607 4.16 31.81 -4.65
CA THR A 607 3.06 32.77 -4.65
C THR A 607 3.47 34.13 -4.11
N ALA A 608 4.73 34.31 -3.70
CA ALA A 608 5.23 35.60 -3.25
C ALA A 608 5.23 36.58 -4.43
N ASP A 609 4.51 37.68 -4.28
CA ASP A 609 4.50 38.78 -5.23
C ASP A 609 5.41 39.90 -4.70
N PRO A 610 6.57 40.16 -5.34
CA PRO A 610 7.47 41.24 -4.91
C PRO A 610 6.87 42.63 -5.13
N ASP A 611 5.85 42.76 -5.98
CA ASP A 611 5.19 44.01 -6.34
C ASP A 611 3.80 44.17 -5.68
N ALA A 612 3.41 43.24 -4.80
CA ALA A 612 2.11 43.31 -4.12
C ALA A 612 2.02 44.53 -3.18
N GLU A 613 0.99 45.35 -3.41
CA GLU A 613 0.58 46.40 -2.48
C GLU A 613 0.37 45.81 -1.07
N PRO A 614 0.92 46.45 -0.01
CA PRO A 614 0.79 45.98 1.38
C PRO A 614 -0.67 45.81 1.87
N ASP A 615 -1.63 46.41 1.15
CA ASP A 615 -3.02 46.57 1.58
C ASP A 615 -4.02 45.55 0.97
N GLY A 616 -3.60 44.68 0.05
CA GLY A 616 -4.49 43.72 -0.63
C GLY A 616 -4.38 42.27 -0.13
N THR A 617 -5.38 41.76 0.59
CA THR A 617 -5.49 40.32 0.90
C THR A 617 -6.14 39.58 -0.26
N GLY A 618 -5.33 38.84 -1.03
CA GLY A 618 -5.78 37.93 -2.07
C GLY A 618 -6.18 36.55 -1.51
N VAL A 619 -6.77 35.73 -2.36
CA VAL A 619 -7.00 34.30 -2.09
C VAL A 619 -6.53 33.44 -3.25
N LEU A 620 -5.92 32.31 -2.93
CA LEU A 620 -5.41 31.34 -3.89
C LEU A 620 -6.37 30.15 -3.94
N ASN A 621 -6.71 29.72 -5.16
CA ASN A 621 -7.58 28.58 -5.40
C ASN A 621 -6.89 27.52 -6.23
N ALA A 622 -6.40 26.46 -5.58
CA ALA A 622 -5.84 25.30 -6.27
C ALA A 622 -6.90 24.26 -6.68
N ALA A 623 -8.17 24.47 -6.35
CA ALA A 623 -9.24 23.55 -6.74
C ALA A 623 -9.63 23.73 -8.21
N PRO A 624 -10.14 22.67 -8.88
CA PRO A 624 -10.51 22.69 -10.30
C PRO A 624 -11.82 23.43 -10.60
N ARG A 625 -12.39 24.13 -9.61
CA ARG A 625 -13.65 24.89 -9.72
C ARG A 625 -13.48 26.30 -9.20
N ALA A 626 -14.11 27.24 -9.87
CA ALA A 626 -14.24 28.60 -9.36
C ALA A 626 -15.09 28.58 -8.09
N ARG A 627 -14.70 29.39 -7.11
CA ARG A 627 -15.37 29.43 -5.81
C ARG A 627 -15.66 30.85 -5.38
N ARG A 628 -16.80 31.00 -4.72
CA ARG A 628 -17.20 32.19 -3.96
C ARG A 628 -17.71 31.68 -2.61
N GLU A 629 -16.90 31.83 -1.57
CA GLU A 629 -17.16 31.24 -0.26
C GLU A 629 -16.64 32.13 0.86
N VAL A 630 -17.07 31.85 2.09
CA VAL A 630 -16.59 32.54 3.29
C VAL A 630 -15.29 31.89 3.74
N VAL A 631 -14.25 32.70 3.88
CA VAL A 631 -12.93 32.30 4.36
C VAL A 631 -12.71 32.92 5.73
N VAL A 632 -12.12 32.16 6.66
CA VAL A 632 -11.74 32.66 7.98
C VAL A 632 -10.28 33.05 7.95
N LEU A 633 -10.01 34.32 8.27
CA LEU A 633 -8.67 34.85 8.45
C LEU A 633 -8.25 34.71 9.93
N ASP A 634 -6.96 34.50 10.16
CA ASP A 634 -6.37 34.41 11.51
C ASP A 634 -6.61 35.70 12.32
N ALA A 635 -6.55 35.61 13.64
CA ALA A 635 -6.88 36.72 14.55
C ALA A 635 -5.95 37.94 14.38
N ASP A 636 -4.73 37.67 13.96
CA ASP A 636 -3.65 38.61 13.68
C ASP A 636 -3.65 39.10 12.22
N ALA A 637 -4.56 38.60 11.38
CA ALA A 637 -4.78 39.14 10.05
C ALA A 637 -5.41 40.54 10.11
N ARG A 638 -5.02 41.41 9.19
CA ARG A 638 -5.60 42.75 9.10
C ARG A 638 -7.10 42.67 8.78
N PRO A 639 -7.96 43.44 9.49
CA PRO A 639 -9.39 43.47 9.20
C PRO A 639 -9.66 43.92 7.76
N LEU A 640 -10.56 43.21 7.07
CA LEU A 640 -11.06 43.58 5.75
C LEU A 640 -12.48 44.15 5.84
N PRO A 641 -12.87 45.04 4.90
CA PRO A 641 -14.25 45.54 4.83
C PRO A 641 -15.28 44.41 4.77
N GLY A 642 -16.40 44.57 5.50
CA GLY A 642 -17.49 43.60 5.52
C GLY A 642 -17.19 42.30 6.27
N GLY A 643 -16.05 42.22 6.99
CA GLY A 643 -15.71 41.05 7.81
C GLY A 643 -16.58 40.90 9.06
N GLN A 644 -16.88 39.65 9.41
CA GLN A 644 -17.54 39.27 10.66
C GLN A 644 -16.49 38.79 11.68
N GLN A 645 -16.46 39.42 12.85
CA GLN A 645 -15.63 38.95 13.97
C GLN A 645 -16.24 37.68 14.56
N LEU A 646 -15.41 36.65 14.76
CA LEU A 646 -15.83 35.36 15.29
C LEU A 646 -15.49 35.23 16.78
N ALA A 647 -16.27 34.44 17.51
CA ALA A 647 -16.03 34.19 18.94
C ALA A 647 -14.66 33.56 19.23
N GLY A 648 -14.07 32.86 18.26
CA GLY A 648 -12.73 32.27 18.35
C GLY A 648 -11.57 33.24 18.04
N GLY A 649 -11.85 34.51 17.75
CA GLY A 649 -10.85 35.55 17.50
C GLY A 649 -10.49 35.81 16.02
N GLY A 650 -10.85 34.90 15.10
CA GLY A 650 -10.66 35.10 13.66
C GLY A 650 -11.70 36.04 13.02
N THR A 651 -11.45 36.45 11.78
CA THR A 651 -12.39 37.27 10.99
C THR A 651 -12.88 36.49 9.77
N ALA A 652 -14.19 36.24 9.67
CA ALA A 652 -14.80 35.68 8.46
C ALA A 652 -14.95 36.77 7.39
N VAL A 653 -14.59 36.47 6.15
CA VAL A 653 -14.70 37.37 4.99
C VAL A 653 -15.20 36.61 3.77
N LEU A 654 -15.97 37.27 2.91
CA LEU A 654 -16.36 36.68 1.63
C LEU A 654 -15.19 36.80 0.64
N ALA A 655 -14.86 35.71 -0.05
CA ALA A 655 -13.81 35.66 -1.04
C ALA A 655 -14.31 35.03 -2.34
N GLN A 656 -13.67 35.37 -3.46
CA GLN A 656 -13.95 34.77 -4.77
C GLN A 656 -12.66 34.59 -5.56
N ALA A 657 -12.48 33.40 -6.13
CA ALA A 657 -11.34 33.06 -6.98
C ALA A 657 -11.74 32.14 -8.15
N PRO A 658 -11.12 32.30 -9.34
CA PRO A 658 -11.29 31.36 -10.45
C PRO A 658 -10.73 29.97 -10.09
N ALA A 659 -11.12 28.93 -10.83
CA ALA A 659 -10.49 27.61 -10.71
C ALA A 659 -8.98 27.73 -10.99
N LEU A 660 -8.12 27.07 -10.22
CA LEU A 660 -6.66 27.04 -10.44
C LEU A 660 -5.99 28.42 -10.56
N GLY A 661 -6.51 29.44 -9.86
CA GLY A 661 -6.02 30.83 -9.97
C GLY A 661 -6.18 31.64 -8.70
N ALA A 662 -5.90 32.94 -8.79
CA ALA A 662 -5.92 33.85 -7.65
C ALA A 662 -7.09 34.85 -7.73
N GLY A 663 -7.65 35.19 -6.59
CA GLY A 663 -8.85 36.01 -6.44
C GLY A 663 -8.75 37.02 -5.31
N ARG A 664 -9.89 37.58 -4.89
CA ARG A 664 -9.98 38.64 -3.88
C ARG A 664 -10.75 38.19 -2.64
N ALA A 665 -10.31 38.63 -1.47
CA ALA A 665 -11.06 38.54 -0.20
C ALA A 665 -11.66 39.90 0.19
N GLY A 666 -12.54 39.90 1.20
CA GLY A 666 -13.18 41.12 1.69
C GLY A 666 -14.27 41.66 0.76
N LEU A 667 -14.92 40.79 0.01
CA LEU A 667 -16.02 41.16 -0.88
C LEU A 667 -17.27 41.51 -0.06
N PRO A 668 -18.09 42.49 -0.49
CA PRO A 668 -19.40 42.70 0.09
C PRO A 668 -20.30 41.47 -0.17
N LEU A 669 -21.24 41.20 0.74
CA LEU A 669 -22.29 40.17 0.56
C LEU A 669 -23.02 40.34 -0.78
N GLY A 670 -23.35 41.59 -1.14
CA GLY A 670 -24.10 41.91 -2.36
C GLY A 670 -25.47 41.23 -2.33
N ASP A 671 -25.79 40.51 -3.40
CA ASP A 671 -27.07 39.78 -3.55
C ASP A 671 -27.13 38.46 -2.76
N LEU A 672 -26.04 38.04 -2.10
CA LEU A 672 -26.08 36.84 -1.25
C LEU A 672 -26.86 37.14 0.03
N PRO A 673 -27.87 36.31 0.38
CA PRO A 673 -28.57 36.48 1.66
C PRO A 673 -27.60 36.32 2.84
N PRO A 674 -27.75 37.13 3.89
CA PRO A 674 -26.97 36.95 5.12
C PRO A 674 -27.38 35.64 5.81
N VAL A 675 -26.46 35.06 6.57
CA VAL A 675 -26.79 33.98 7.50
C VAL A 675 -27.55 34.57 8.68
N THR A 676 -28.68 33.96 9.02
CA THR A 676 -29.53 34.31 10.15
C THR A 676 -29.69 33.13 11.09
N VAL A 677 -29.90 33.43 12.37
CA VAL A 677 -30.09 32.42 13.40
C VAL A 677 -31.34 32.73 14.22
N GLU A 678 -32.18 31.71 14.41
CA GLU A 678 -33.32 31.76 15.32
C GLU A 678 -33.12 30.73 16.44
N THR A 679 -33.15 31.18 17.70
CA THR A 679 -33.16 30.27 18.85
C THR A 679 -34.58 29.80 19.12
N ARG A 680 -34.77 28.48 19.23
CA ARG A 680 -36.10 27.88 19.36
C ARG A 680 -36.58 27.88 20.82
N ALA A 681 -37.89 27.98 21.01
CA ALA A 681 -38.51 27.94 22.34
C ALA A 681 -38.36 26.58 23.06
N ASP A 682 -38.29 25.49 22.30
CA ASP A 682 -38.04 24.13 22.78
C ASP A 682 -36.55 23.79 22.92
N GLY A 683 -35.68 24.77 22.70
CA GLY A 683 -34.23 24.63 22.69
C GLY A 683 -33.65 24.28 21.31
N GLY A 684 -32.39 24.65 21.09
CA GLY A 684 -31.71 24.52 19.80
C GLY A 684 -31.82 25.77 18.92
N HIS A 685 -31.36 25.63 17.67
CA HIS A 685 -31.15 26.75 16.74
C HIS A 685 -31.56 26.40 15.31
N VAL A 686 -32.11 27.38 14.60
CA VAL A 686 -32.34 27.33 13.15
C VAL A 686 -31.28 28.21 12.48
N LEU A 687 -30.51 27.65 11.56
CA LEU A 687 -29.54 28.36 10.73
C LEU A 687 -30.12 28.48 9.33
N ASP A 688 -30.16 29.69 8.77
CA ASP A 688 -30.71 29.94 7.44
C ASP A 688 -29.87 30.96 6.69
N ASN A 689 -29.43 30.63 5.47
CA ASN A 689 -28.68 31.52 4.59
C ASN A 689 -29.39 31.79 3.25
N GLY A 690 -30.69 31.51 3.17
CA GLY A 690 -31.52 31.62 1.97
C GLY A 690 -31.32 30.50 0.94
N LEU A 691 -30.30 29.64 1.08
CA LEU A 691 -30.03 28.50 0.19
C LEU A 691 -30.26 27.16 0.86
N LEU A 692 -29.93 27.08 2.15
CA LEU A 692 -30.07 25.91 3.00
C LEU A 692 -30.58 26.36 4.36
N ARG A 693 -31.65 25.73 4.84
CA ARG A 693 -32.18 25.93 6.19
C ARG A 693 -31.96 24.69 7.03
N VAL A 694 -31.19 24.80 8.11
CA VAL A 694 -30.80 23.72 9.00
C VAL A 694 -31.40 23.93 10.38
N VAL A 695 -31.94 22.86 10.96
CA VAL A 695 -32.51 22.87 12.30
C VAL A 695 -31.71 21.94 13.21
N VAL A 696 -31.03 22.53 14.19
CA VAL A 696 -30.31 21.83 15.25
C VAL A 696 -31.17 21.82 16.50
N ASP A 697 -31.46 20.65 17.07
CA ASP A 697 -32.31 20.53 18.26
C ASP A 697 -31.53 20.81 19.57
N ALA A 698 -32.25 20.77 20.71
CA ALA A 698 -31.68 20.93 22.04
C ALA A 698 -30.65 19.84 22.42
N ALA A 699 -30.63 18.72 21.69
CA ALA A 699 -29.64 17.67 21.84
C ALA A 699 -28.45 17.84 20.88
N GLY A 700 -28.41 18.89 20.05
CA GLY A 700 -27.33 19.13 19.09
C GLY A 700 -27.38 18.25 17.83
N LEU A 701 -28.53 17.62 17.55
CA LEU A 701 -28.76 16.78 16.38
C LEU A 701 -29.41 17.58 15.25
N VAL A 702 -29.14 17.21 14.00
CA VAL A 702 -29.74 17.85 12.82
C VAL A 702 -31.08 17.20 12.52
N ARG A 703 -32.19 17.91 12.81
CA ARG A 703 -33.56 17.42 12.60
C ARG A 703 -34.13 17.74 11.23
N SER A 704 -33.59 18.76 10.57
CA SER A 704 -34.05 19.21 9.27
C SER A 704 -32.91 19.92 8.55
N ALA A 705 -32.80 19.68 7.25
CA ALA A 705 -31.87 20.31 6.32
C ALA A 705 -32.59 20.47 4.97
N VAL A 706 -33.25 21.61 4.79
CA VAL A 706 -34.10 21.90 3.62
C VAL A 706 -33.33 22.70 2.57
N GLU A 707 -33.27 22.19 1.35
CA GLU A 707 -32.73 22.92 0.20
C GLU A 707 -33.78 23.90 -0.33
N SER A 708 -33.46 25.20 -0.36
CA SER A 708 -34.45 26.25 -0.61
C SER A 708 -35.03 26.26 -2.02
N ARG A 709 -34.28 25.79 -3.04
CA ARG A 709 -34.72 25.84 -4.44
C ARG A 709 -35.84 24.83 -4.72
N THR A 710 -35.75 23.63 -4.16
CA THR A 710 -36.75 22.58 -4.32
C THR A 710 -37.71 22.49 -3.14
N GLY A 711 -37.38 23.12 -2.00
CA GLY A 711 -38.12 22.98 -0.74
C GLY A 711 -38.03 21.56 -0.15
N ARG A 712 -37.09 20.73 -0.64
CA ARG A 712 -37.00 19.32 -0.26
C ARG A 712 -36.17 19.15 1.01
N GLU A 713 -36.73 18.37 1.92
CA GLU A 713 -36.08 17.93 3.15
C GLU A 713 -35.09 16.78 2.87
N ALA A 714 -33.90 16.86 3.48
CA ALA A 714 -32.88 15.82 3.37
C ALA A 714 -32.93 14.79 4.48
N ILE A 715 -33.34 15.16 5.69
CA ILE A 715 -33.41 14.25 6.84
C ILE A 715 -34.73 13.48 6.81
N ALA A 716 -34.66 12.15 6.95
CA ALA A 716 -35.86 11.32 6.94
C ALA A 716 -36.84 11.71 8.07
N PRO A 717 -38.17 11.63 7.82
CA PRO A 717 -39.17 12.01 8.80
C PRO A 717 -39.00 11.29 10.15
N GLY A 718 -38.98 12.06 11.24
CA GLY A 718 -38.84 11.55 12.61
C GLY A 718 -37.43 11.14 13.02
N GLU A 719 -36.45 11.23 12.12
CA GLU A 719 -35.06 10.83 12.37
C GLU A 719 -34.19 12.03 12.78
N ALA A 720 -32.89 11.80 12.95
CA ALA A 720 -31.89 12.82 13.21
C ALA A 720 -30.59 12.50 12.47
N GLY A 721 -30.06 13.49 11.75
CA GLY A 721 -28.68 13.50 11.23
C GLY A 721 -27.68 14.02 12.25
N ASN A 722 -26.40 13.96 11.88
CA ASN A 722 -25.27 14.21 12.80
C ASN A 722 -25.34 13.35 14.08
N LEU A 723 -25.87 12.13 13.96
CA LEU A 723 -25.99 11.23 15.10
C LEU A 723 -24.69 10.43 15.24
N LEU A 724 -23.92 10.72 16.29
CA LEU A 724 -22.73 9.93 16.60
C LEU A 724 -23.12 8.57 17.19
N GLN A 725 -22.51 7.51 16.70
CA GLN A 725 -22.79 6.12 17.08
C GLN A 725 -21.48 5.43 17.48
N LEU A 726 -21.47 4.82 18.65
CA LEU A 726 -20.38 3.93 19.08
C LEU A 726 -20.77 2.50 18.77
N HIS A 727 -19.92 1.80 18.05
CA HIS A 727 -20.06 0.39 17.77
C HIS A 727 -18.97 -0.37 18.53
N ARG A 728 -19.38 -1.46 19.18
CA ARG A 728 -18.42 -2.43 19.72
C ARG A 728 -17.68 -3.09 18.56
N ASP A 729 -16.35 -3.12 18.63
CA ASP A 729 -15.48 -3.58 17.55
C ASP A 729 -14.33 -4.44 18.12
N GLU A 730 -14.69 -5.66 18.52
CA GLU A 730 -13.79 -6.65 19.12
C GLU A 730 -13.59 -7.84 18.16
N PRO A 731 -12.79 -7.68 17.08
CA PRO A 731 -12.48 -8.79 16.18
C PRO A 731 -11.60 -9.84 16.90
N ALA A 732 -11.76 -11.10 16.52
CA ALA A 732 -11.06 -12.23 17.15
C ALA A 732 -9.55 -12.26 16.83
N ASP A 733 -9.14 -11.72 15.68
CA ASP A 733 -7.76 -11.63 15.22
C ASP A 733 -7.55 -10.36 14.39
N ARG A 734 -6.30 -9.92 14.29
CA ARG A 734 -5.88 -8.83 13.38
C ARG A 734 -6.74 -7.58 13.52
N SER A 735 -6.79 -7.03 14.73
CA SER A 735 -7.77 -5.99 15.04
C SER A 735 -7.65 -4.75 14.17
N ALA A 736 -6.47 -4.29 13.75
CA ALA A 736 -6.37 -3.18 12.77
C ALA A 736 -6.99 -3.49 11.38
N LEU A 737 -7.06 -4.76 10.97
CA LEU A 737 -7.53 -5.15 9.62
C LEU A 737 -9.02 -5.49 9.58
N ARG A 738 -9.55 -6.16 10.60
CA ARG A 738 -10.92 -6.73 10.58
C ARG A 738 -11.87 -5.91 11.42
N LEU A 739 -13.10 -5.72 10.94
CA LEU A 739 -14.20 -5.16 11.72
C LEU A 739 -15.03 -6.29 12.33
N ALA A 740 -15.50 -6.12 13.57
CA ALA A 740 -16.43 -7.05 14.20
C ALA A 740 -17.89 -6.54 14.13
N PRO A 741 -18.88 -7.42 13.92
CA PRO A 741 -20.27 -7.06 14.14
C PRO A 741 -20.50 -6.88 15.65
N GLY A 742 -21.03 -5.72 16.04
CA GLY A 742 -21.20 -5.39 17.45
C GLY A 742 -22.48 -4.62 17.76
N THR A 743 -22.76 -4.49 19.05
CA THR A 743 -23.85 -3.63 19.53
C THR A 743 -23.53 -2.17 19.26
N ARG A 744 -24.58 -1.38 19.03
CA ARG A 744 -24.51 0.05 18.75
C ARG A 744 -25.09 0.84 19.91
N ARG A 745 -24.42 1.93 20.29
CA ARG A 745 -24.92 2.93 21.23
C ARG A 745 -24.96 4.30 20.56
N ASP A 746 -26.15 4.89 20.51
CA ASP A 746 -26.36 6.22 19.94
C ASP A 746 -26.03 7.29 21.00
N LEU A 747 -25.33 8.36 20.59
CA LEU A 747 -24.99 9.51 21.44
C LEU A 747 -25.98 10.65 21.19
N ASP A 748 -27.20 10.47 21.69
CA ASP A 748 -28.37 11.32 21.44
C ASP A 748 -28.60 12.42 22.48
N ARG A 749 -27.65 12.58 23.43
CA ARG A 749 -27.64 13.65 24.43
C ARG A 749 -26.36 14.49 24.33
N ALA A 750 -26.49 15.79 24.53
CA ALA A 750 -25.37 16.72 24.55
C ALA A 750 -25.23 17.34 25.94
N ASP A 751 -23.99 17.55 26.36
CA ASP A 751 -23.65 18.26 27.59
C ASP A 751 -23.75 19.77 27.37
N VAL A 752 -23.43 20.23 26.16
CA VAL A 752 -23.51 21.64 25.74
C VAL A 752 -24.06 21.71 24.32
N VAL A 753 -25.02 22.61 24.10
CA VAL A 753 -25.45 23.08 22.78
C VAL A 753 -25.53 24.60 22.87
N GLU A 754 -24.65 25.30 22.17
CA GLU A 754 -24.57 26.76 22.27
C GLU A 754 -24.27 27.41 20.91
N LEU A 755 -24.87 28.58 20.69
CA LEU A 755 -24.57 29.42 19.54
C LEU A 755 -23.24 30.16 19.78
N ARG A 756 -22.26 29.95 18.91
CA ARG A 756 -20.95 30.62 18.97
C ARG A 756 -20.89 31.86 18.10
N ASP A 757 -21.44 31.77 16.89
CA ASP A 757 -21.45 32.85 15.91
C ASP A 757 -22.85 32.94 15.27
N ALA A 758 -23.35 34.14 15.02
CA ALA A 758 -24.76 34.38 14.63
C ALA A 758 -24.96 35.02 13.25
N GLY A 759 -23.91 35.10 12.42
CA GLY A 759 -23.93 35.81 11.13
C GLY A 759 -23.32 37.22 11.19
N PRO A 760 -23.32 37.97 10.06
CA PRO A 760 -24.06 37.70 8.82
C PRO A 760 -23.35 36.83 7.78
N LEU A 761 -22.05 36.54 7.93
CA LEU A 761 -21.29 35.73 6.98
C LEU A 761 -21.30 34.25 7.33
N LEU A 762 -21.21 33.89 8.61
CA LEU A 762 -21.35 32.51 9.05
C LEU A 762 -22.01 32.42 10.42
N ALA A 763 -22.71 31.32 10.65
CA ALA A 763 -23.23 30.95 11.96
C ALA A 763 -22.71 29.58 12.37
N THR A 764 -22.37 29.45 13.65
CA THR A 764 -21.74 28.24 14.21
C THR A 764 -22.47 27.82 15.48
N VAL A 765 -22.94 26.58 15.53
CA VAL A 765 -23.45 25.94 16.75
C VAL A 765 -22.40 24.95 17.25
N ARG A 766 -22.00 25.11 18.52
CA ARG A 766 -21.08 24.19 19.18
C ARG A 766 -21.85 23.18 20.01
N VAL A 767 -21.50 21.91 19.84
CA VAL A 767 -22.08 20.77 20.54
C VAL A 767 -20.97 20.00 21.25
N VAL A 768 -21.16 19.67 22.54
CA VAL A 768 -20.23 18.86 23.32
C VAL A 768 -20.93 17.61 23.81
N ARG A 769 -20.28 16.46 23.68
CA ARG A 769 -20.78 15.16 24.18
C ARG A 769 -19.68 14.36 24.85
N GLY A 770 -20.00 13.75 25.99
CA GLY A 770 -19.21 12.68 26.59
C GLY A 770 -19.64 11.29 26.09
N THR A 771 -18.67 10.41 25.84
CA THR A 771 -18.90 8.96 25.67
C THR A 771 -18.80 8.19 27.00
N GLY A 772 -18.36 8.87 28.06
CA GLY A 772 -17.99 8.30 29.36
C GLY A 772 -16.48 8.19 29.56
N ARG A 773 -15.71 7.97 28.49
CA ARG A 773 -14.23 7.99 28.52
C ARG A 773 -13.62 9.05 27.61
N SER A 774 -14.32 9.39 26.55
CA SER A 774 -13.90 10.32 25.51
C SER A 774 -14.82 11.54 25.49
N THR A 775 -14.30 12.64 24.97
CA THR A 775 -15.06 13.88 24.76
C THR A 775 -15.08 14.19 23.26
N VAL A 776 -16.25 14.50 22.73
CA VAL A 776 -16.44 14.93 21.34
C VAL A 776 -16.97 16.36 21.34
N VAL A 777 -16.32 17.24 20.58
CA VAL A 777 -16.75 18.61 20.34
C VAL A 777 -17.03 18.76 18.84
N GLN A 778 -18.24 19.19 18.49
CA GLN A 778 -18.63 19.44 17.11
C GLN A 778 -18.99 20.90 16.90
N HIS A 779 -18.54 21.49 15.79
CA HIS A 779 -18.91 22.81 15.32
C HIS A 779 -19.70 22.68 14.02
N LEU A 780 -21.01 22.95 14.08
CA LEU A 780 -21.93 22.92 12.94
C LEU A 780 -22.01 24.33 12.36
N THR A 781 -21.45 24.52 11.17
CA THR A 781 -21.27 25.84 10.54
C THR A 781 -22.04 25.96 9.24
N LEU A 782 -22.82 27.03 9.10
CA LEU A 782 -23.46 27.44 7.85
C LEU A 782 -22.93 28.81 7.43
N GLY A 783 -22.37 28.90 6.21
CA GLY A 783 -21.82 30.14 5.66
C GLY A 783 -22.72 30.76 4.59
N ALA A 784 -22.62 32.07 4.40
CA ALA A 784 -23.32 32.80 3.34
C ALA A 784 -22.88 32.29 1.96
N GLY A 785 -23.84 32.05 1.08
CA GLY A 785 -23.59 31.46 -0.25
C GLY A 785 -23.26 29.96 -0.25
N SER A 786 -23.06 29.34 0.91
CA SER A 786 -22.86 27.89 1.01
C SER A 786 -24.16 27.13 0.78
N ARG A 787 -24.09 25.96 0.13
CA ARG A 787 -25.20 25.00 0.04
C ARG A 787 -25.00 23.79 0.96
N SER A 788 -23.96 23.84 1.78
CA SER A 788 -23.51 22.72 2.60
C SER A 788 -23.44 23.15 4.06
N LEU A 789 -23.88 22.26 4.95
CA LEU A 789 -23.58 22.33 6.38
C LEU A 789 -22.19 21.72 6.60
N THR A 790 -21.29 22.46 7.22
CA THR A 790 -19.96 21.94 7.61
C THR A 790 -20.01 21.47 9.05
N VAL A 791 -19.47 20.29 9.33
CA VAL A 791 -19.36 19.73 10.67
C VAL A 791 -17.88 19.44 10.95
N ASP A 792 -17.29 20.27 11.79
CA ASP A 792 -15.93 20.11 12.30
C ASP A 792 -16.00 19.35 13.63
N THR A 793 -15.29 18.23 13.75
CA THR A 793 -15.35 17.30 14.88
C THR A 793 -13.97 17.13 15.51
N GLU A 794 -13.82 17.56 16.76
CA GLU A 794 -12.68 17.29 17.62
C GLU A 794 -13.01 16.18 18.62
N VAL A 795 -12.09 15.23 18.82
CA VAL A 795 -12.28 14.13 19.76
C VAL A 795 -11.03 13.92 20.60
N ASP A 796 -11.14 13.93 21.93
CA ASP A 796 -10.13 13.33 22.80
C ASP A 796 -10.50 11.85 23.00
N TRP A 797 -9.91 10.98 22.18
CA TRP A 797 -10.32 9.59 22.03
C TRP A 797 -9.61 8.68 23.04
N ARG A 798 -10.38 8.03 23.92
CA ARG A 798 -9.89 7.16 25.00
C ARG A 798 -10.56 5.80 25.03
N GLU A 799 -11.32 5.45 24.00
CA GLU A 799 -11.95 4.14 23.88
C GLU A 799 -10.92 3.04 23.55
N GLN A 800 -11.41 1.80 23.60
CA GLN A 800 -10.70 0.60 23.19
C GLN A 800 -11.71 -0.32 22.50
N ASP A 801 -11.31 -0.98 21.41
CA ASP A 801 -12.14 -1.92 20.65
C ASP A 801 -13.52 -1.34 20.31
N THR A 802 -13.48 -0.08 19.89
CA THR A 802 -14.67 0.74 19.61
C THR A 802 -14.49 1.51 18.31
N LEU A 803 -15.59 1.63 17.57
CA LEU A 803 -15.67 2.35 16.31
C LEU A 803 -16.68 3.51 16.47
N LEU A 804 -16.29 4.72 16.10
CA LEU A 804 -17.14 5.92 16.10
C LEU A 804 -17.60 6.22 14.68
N LYS A 805 -18.91 6.26 14.47
CA LYS A 805 -19.54 6.66 13.20
C LYS A 805 -20.43 7.88 13.36
N SER A 806 -20.57 8.67 12.29
CA SER A 806 -21.57 9.74 12.18
C SER A 806 -22.66 9.33 11.19
N ALA A 807 -23.88 9.15 11.69
CA ALA A 807 -25.02 8.65 10.94
C ALA A 807 -25.91 9.78 10.40
N TRP A 808 -26.31 9.61 9.14
CA TRP A 808 -27.15 10.53 8.37
C TRP A 808 -28.28 9.72 7.71
N PRO A 809 -29.47 9.64 8.35
CA PRO A 809 -30.66 9.02 7.78
C PRO A 809 -31.31 9.97 6.77
N LEU A 810 -31.14 9.69 5.48
CA LEU A 810 -31.57 10.57 4.39
C LEU A 810 -32.92 10.15 3.81
N ASP A 811 -33.77 11.13 3.49
CA ASP A 811 -35.05 10.92 2.79
C ASP A 811 -34.89 10.74 1.28
N VAL A 812 -34.10 9.72 0.91
CA VAL A 812 -33.75 9.41 -0.48
C VAL A 812 -34.02 7.94 -0.76
N HIS A 813 -34.76 7.67 -1.84
CA HIS A 813 -34.92 6.35 -2.42
C HIS A 813 -33.76 6.02 -3.36
N ALA A 814 -32.60 5.70 -2.78
CA ALA A 814 -31.42 5.35 -3.56
C ALA A 814 -31.31 3.83 -3.72
N GLU A 815 -31.25 3.33 -4.96
CA GLU A 815 -30.86 1.94 -5.24
C GLU A 815 -29.35 1.71 -5.09
N HIS A 816 -28.56 2.75 -5.34
CA HIS A 816 -27.11 2.74 -5.27
C HIS A 816 -26.58 4.02 -4.60
N THR A 817 -25.39 3.93 -4.02
CA THR A 817 -24.54 5.08 -3.71
C THR A 817 -23.46 5.22 -4.77
N SER A 818 -23.01 6.44 -5.03
CA SER A 818 -21.83 6.73 -5.83
C SER A 818 -20.72 7.26 -4.93
N ALA A 819 -19.55 6.62 -4.92
CA ALA A 819 -18.43 7.02 -4.07
C ALA A 819 -17.20 7.32 -4.91
N GLU A 820 -16.47 8.36 -4.54
CA GLU A 820 -15.25 8.74 -5.23
C GLU A 820 -14.20 7.64 -5.18
N THR A 821 -13.61 7.38 -6.34
CA THR A 821 -12.37 6.60 -6.51
C THR A 821 -11.40 7.42 -7.37
N GLN A 822 -10.20 6.92 -7.63
CA GLN A 822 -9.21 7.65 -8.42
C GLN A 822 -9.77 8.01 -9.80
N PHE A 823 -9.74 9.30 -10.15
CA PHE A 823 -10.23 9.82 -11.44
C PHE A 823 -11.69 9.45 -11.80
N GLY A 824 -12.56 9.24 -10.82
CA GLY A 824 -13.97 8.89 -11.10
C GLY A 824 -14.76 8.50 -9.86
N HIS A 825 -15.79 7.68 -10.05
CA HIS A 825 -16.59 7.13 -8.96
C HIS A 825 -17.10 5.72 -9.28
N VAL A 826 -17.38 4.95 -8.24
CA VAL A 826 -17.99 3.61 -8.34
C VAL A 826 -19.35 3.59 -7.70
N THR A 827 -20.26 2.79 -8.25
CA THR A 827 -21.62 2.61 -7.72
C THR A 827 -21.71 1.35 -6.87
N ARG A 828 -22.31 1.45 -5.67
CA ARG A 828 -22.53 0.30 -4.78
C ARG A 828 -24.00 0.21 -4.37
N PRO A 829 -24.62 -0.98 -4.36
CA PRO A 829 -26.02 -1.13 -3.98
C PRO A 829 -26.25 -0.74 -2.51
N THR A 830 -27.43 -0.20 -2.20
CA THR A 830 -27.83 0.21 -0.84
C THR A 830 -28.67 -0.83 -0.11
N HIS A 831 -29.02 -1.93 -0.79
CA HIS A 831 -29.88 -2.99 -0.30
C HIS A 831 -29.22 -4.36 -0.42
N ASP A 832 -29.69 -5.30 0.38
CA ASP A 832 -29.26 -6.70 0.33
C ASP A 832 -30.31 -7.56 -0.36
N ASN A 833 -29.85 -8.45 -1.25
CA ASN A 833 -30.61 -9.62 -1.69
C ASN A 833 -30.21 -10.83 -0.85
N VAL A 834 -31.10 -11.82 -0.71
CA VAL A 834 -30.87 -13.03 0.11
C VAL A 834 -29.50 -13.65 -0.23
N GLY A 835 -28.59 -13.64 0.74
CA GLY A 835 -27.28 -14.31 0.66
C GLY A 835 -26.11 -13.50 0.09
N ALA A 836 -26.27 -12.22 -0.27
CA ALA A 836 -25.21 -11.46 -0.96
C ALA A 836 -24.80 -10.12 -0.31
N GLY A 837 -25.24 -9.85 0.92
CA GLY A 837 -25.44 -8.48 1.40
C GLY A 837 -24.24 -7.54 1.25
N ALA A 838 -24.31 -6.63 0.27
CA ALA A 838 -23.34 -5.56 0.05
C ALA A 838 -23.71 -4.29 0.84
N ALA A 839 -24.97 -4.15 1.25
CA ALA A 839 -25.43 -3.09 2.13
C ALA A 839 -24.92 -3.29 3.55
N GLY A 840 -24.67 -2.19 4.24
CA GLY A 840 -24.12 -2.18 5.59
C GLY A 840 -22.66 -2.65 5.69
N ARG A 841 -22.05 -3.08 4.58
CA ARG A 841 -20.62 -3.39 4.51
C ARG A 841 -19.83 -2.09 4.39
N GLU A 842 -18.74 -2.05 5.15
CA GLU A 842 -17.78 -0.95 5.08
C GLU A 842 -17.14 -0.91 3.68
N ALA A 843 -17.07 0.30 3.12
CA ALA A 843 -16.48 0.59 1.81
C ALA A 843 -15.62 1.86 1.88
N ALA A 844 -14.68 1.97 0.94
CA ALA A 844 -13.85 3.16 0.79
C ALA A 844 -14.49 4.19 -0.15
N ALA A 845 -14.43 5.45 0.26
CA ALA A 845 -14.58 6.64 -0.58
C ALA A 845 -13.35 7.52 -0.36
N LEU A 846 -12.84 8.16 -1.41
CA LEU A 846 -11.78 9.15 -1.24
C LEU A 846 -12.35 10.39 -0.54
N ARG A 847 -12.85 11.39 -1.26
CA ARG A 847 -13.28 12.65 -0.64
C ARG A 847 -14.78 12.74 -0.46
N TRP A 848 -15.58 12.04 -1.25
CA TRP A 848 -17.04 12.20 -1.23
C TRP A 848 -17.82 10.92 -1.53
N LEU A 849 -19.06 10.91 -1.05
CA LEU A 849 -20.13 9.96 -1.32
C LEU A 849 -21.39 10.74 -1.76
N HIS A 850 -22.14 10.18 -2.71
CA HIS A 850 -23.42 10.70 -3.17
C HIS A 850 -24.51 9.64 -3.05
N VAL A 851 -25.65 10.06 -2.50
CA VAL A 851 -26.88 9.28 -2.40
C VAL A 851 -27.94 9.99 -3.22
N GLY A 852 -28.34 9.39 -4.34
CA GLY A 852 -29.22 10.04 -5.30
C GLY A 852 -30.42 9.20 -5.69
N GLU A 853 -31.47 9.90 -6.06
CA GLU A 853 -32.61 9.40 -6.83
C GLU A 853 -32.82 10.29 -8.06
N HIS A 854 -33.87 10.06 -8.84
CA HIS A 854 -34.10 10.86 -10.05
C HIS A 854 -34.30 12.34 -9.72
N GLY A 855 -33.40 13.20 -10.21
CA GLY A 855 -33.50 14.66 -10.13
C GLY A 855 -33.11 15.28 -8.79
N TRP A 856 -32.71 14.50 -7.78
CA TRP A 856 -32.30 15.01 -6.47
C TRP A 856 -31.38 14.03 -5.72
N GLY A 857 -30.51 14.56 -4.87
CA GLY A 857 -29.65 13.73 -4.03
C GLY A 857 -28.98 14.52 -2.92
N VAL A 858 -28.16 13.82 -2.14
CA VAL A 858 -27.37 14.39 -1.05
C VAL A 858 -25.93 13.94 -1.22
N ALA A 859 -24.99 14.87 -1.09
CA ALA A 859 -23.56 14.57 -1.04
C ALA A 859 -23.05 14.71 0.39
N LEU A 860 -22.14 13.81 0.76
CA LEU A 860 -21.30 13.96 1.93
C LEU A 860 -19.83 13.96 1.50
N ALA A 861 -19.04 14.88 2.04
CA ALA A 861 -17.60 14.96 1.78
C ALA A 861 -16.80 14.93 3.08
N SER A 862 -15.55 14.44 3.03
CA SER A 862 -14.62 14.40 4.17
C SER A 862 -13.18 14.79 3.79
N ASP A 863 -12.45 15.35 4.74
CA ASP A 863 -11.05 15.77 4.62
C ASP A 863 -10.03 14.72 5.09
N ALA A 864 -10.49 13.65 5.75
CA ALA A 864 -9.59 12.72 6.43
C ALA A 864 -10.14 11.29 6.61
N SER A 865 -11.47 11.11 6.57
CA SER A 865 -12.08 9.78 6.64
C SER A 865 -12.21 9.17 5.25
N TYR A 866 -11.99 7.85 5.18
CA TYR A 866 -12.12 7.04 3.95
C TYR A 866 -13.26 6.02 4.05
N GLY A 867 -13.60 5.58 5.27
CA GLY A 867 -14.57 4.51 5.51
C GLY A 867 -16.02 5.02 5.61
N TYR A 868 -16.94 4.30 4.97
CA TYR A 868 -18.37 4.51 5.13
C TYR A 868 -19.15 3.19 5.00
N ASP A 869 -20.36 3.15 5.56
CA ASP A 869 -21.37 2.15 5.23
C ASP A 869 -22.68 2.80 4.78
N THR A 870 -23.51 2.04 4.06
CA THR A 870 -24.84 2.48 3.66
C THR A 870 -25.86 1.37 3.78
N THR A 871 -27.00 1.68 4.38
CA THR A 871 -28.14 0.76 4.51
C THR A 871 -29.43 1.46 4.08
N ARG A 872 -30.30 0.77 3.34
CA ARG A 872 -31.65 1.24 3.04
C ARG A 872 -32.70 0.48 3.86
N ARG A 873 -33.71 1.19 4.35
CA ARG A 873 -34.91 0.60 4.97
C ARG A 873 -36.18 1.21 4.42
N THR A 874 -37.25 0.41 4.38
CA THR A 874 -38.60 0.87 4.04
C THR A 874 -39.33 1.28 5.31
N ARG A 875 -39.92 2.47 5.28
CA ARG A 875 -40.73 3.06 6.36
C ARG A 875 -42.15 2.46 6.33
N PRO A 876 -42.89 2.50 7.46
CA PRO A 876 -44.28 2.00 7.51
C PRO A 876 -45.25 2.69 6.53
N ASP A 877 -44.94 3.93 6.13
CA ASP A 877 -45.72 4.72 5.17
C ASP A 877 -45.38 4.38 3.69
N GLY A 878 -44.51 3.40 3.45
CA GLY A 878 -44.05 3.01 2.12
C GLY A 878 -42.89 3.87 1.58
N GLY A 879 -42.51 4.95 2.26
CA GLY A 879 -41.31 5.71 1.94
C GLY A 879 -40.04 4.93 2.27
N THR A 880 -38.87 5.43 1.85
CA THR A 880 -37.59 4.79 2.17
C THR A 880 -36.64 5.75 2.84
N THR A 881 -35.78 5.22 3.69
CA THR A 881 -34.68 5.96 4.31
C THR A 881 -33.38 5.29 3.91
N THR A 882 -32.47 6.06 3.32
CA THR A 882 -31.09 5.62 3.06
C THR A 882 -30.21 6.20 4.15
N VAL A 883 -29.67 5.34 5.01
CA VAL A 883 -28.78 5.75 6.09
C VAL A 883 -27.34 5.61 5.62
N VAL A 884 -26.63 6.73 5.56
CA VAL A 884 -25.17 6.76 5.38
C VAL A 884 -24.52 6.89 6.75
N ARG A 885 -23.44 6.16 6.98
CA ARG A 885 -22.59 6.34 8.14
C ARG A 885 -21.16 6.60 7.70
N HIS A 886 -20.62 7.77 8.03
CA HIS A 886 -19.19 8.02 7.92
C HIS A 886 -18.49 7.39 9.13
N THR A 887 -17.46 6.59 8.88
CA THR A 887 -16.64 5.99 9.92
C THR A 887 -15.51 6.95 10.28
N LEU A 888 -15.57 7.57 11.46
CA LEU A 888 -14.66 8.65 11.85
C LEU A 888 -13.40 8.11 12.52
N LEU A 889 -13.57 7.27 13.55
CA LEU A 889 -12.49 6.80 14.40
C LEU A 889 -12.66 5.34 14.77
N ARG A 890 -11.53 4.73 15.11
CA ARG A 890 -11.43 3.36 15.58
C ARG A 890 -10.45 3.29 16.75
N ALA A 891 -10.47 2.18 17.50
CA ALA A 891 -9.52 1.93 18.59
C ALA A 891 -9.03 0.47 18.56
N PRO A 892 -8.37 0.00 17.49
CA PRO A 892 -7.84 -1.37 17.48
C PRO A 892 -6.71 -1.51 18.52
N HIS A 893 -6.40 -2.75 18.88
CA HIS A 893 -5.39 -3.07 19.91
C HIS A 893 -4.15 -3.81 19.38
N SER A 894 -4.08 -4.08 18.08
CA SER A 894 -2.99 -4.82 17.44
C SER A 894 -2.82 -4.41 15.98
N PRO A 895 -1.57 -4.26 15.47
CA PRO A 895 -0.31 -4.46 16.21
C PRO A 895 0.09 -3.28 17.10
N ASP A 896 -0.58 -2.13 16.97
CA ASP A 896 -0.44 -0.99 17.86
C ASP A 896 -1.51 -1.03 18.97
N PRO A 897 -1.15 -1.20 20.26
CA PRO A 897 -2.08 -1.26 21.38
C PRO A 897 -2.67 0.10 21.77
N HIS A 898 -2.19 1.19 21.17
CA HIS A 898 -2.58 2.56 21.47
C HIS A 898 -3.05 3.33 20.24
N ALA A 899 -3.34 2.61 19.14
CA ALA A 899 -3.80 3.18 17.88
C ALA A 899 -4.93 4.20 18.10
N ASP A 900 -4.78 5.36 17.46
CA ASP A 900 -5.71 6.49 17.46
C ASP A 900 -6.07 7.12 18.81
N ARG A 901 -5.46 6.71 19.94
CA ARG A 901 -5.70 7.34 21.23
C ARG A 901 -5.22 8.80 21.28
N GLY A 902 -5.96 9.62 22.01
CA GLY A 902 -5.69 11.04 22.21
C GLY A 902 -6.42 11.96 21.22
N PRO A 903 -5.91 13.18 20.97
CA PRO A 903 -6.60 14.18 20.16
C PRO A 903 -6.72 13.77 18.68
N GLN A 904 -7.92 13.96 18.14
CA GLN A 904 -8.28 13.68 16.75
C GLN A 904 -9.17 14.79 16.20
N HIS A 905 -9.10 14.98 14.88
CA HIS A 905 -9.82 16.05 14.18
C HIS A 905 -10.29 15.56 12.80
N PHE A 906 -11.54 15.87 12.47
CA PHE A 906 -12.21 15.53 11.22
C PHE A 906 -13.13 16.65 10.79
N ARG A 907 -13.20 16.89 9.48
CA ARG A 907 -14.21 17.75 8.89
C ARG A 907 -15.02 16.98 7.85
N HIS A 908 -16.34 17.19 7.88
CA HIS A 908 -17.24 16.68 6.85
C HIS A 908 -18.31 17.69 6.49
N THR A 909 -18.90 17.54 5.32
CA THR A 909 -20.02 18.36 4.87
C THR A 909 -21.24 17.51 4.53
N LEU A 910 -22.42 18.10 4.73
CA LEU A 910 -23.69 17.60 4.22
C LEU A 910 -24.24 18.61 3.21
N ARG A 911 -24.46 18.19 1.97
CA ARG A 911 -25.00 19.02 0.89
C ARG A 911 -26.29 18.43 0.31
N PRO A 912 -27.46 18.89 0.76
CA PRO A 912 -28.75 18.58 0.15
C PRO A 912 -28.87 19.10 -1.30
N GLY A 913 -29.68 18.43 -2.11
CA GLY A 913 -29.93 18.81 -3.51
C GLY A 913 -28.71 18.70 -4.43
N ALA A 914 -27.73 17.87 -4.07
CA ALA A 914 -26.49 17.68 -4.81
C ALA A 914 -26.63 16.65 -5.94
N GLY A 915 -26.06 16.97 -7.10
CA GLY A 915 -25.65 15.99 -8.11
C GLY A 915 -24.22 15.49 -7.90
N ILE A 916 -23.72 14.65 -8.82
CA ILE A 916 -22.34 14.15 -8.79
C ILE A 916 -21.31 15.29 -8.90
N GLU A 917 -21.59 16.29 -9.74
CA GLU A 917 -20.69 17.46 -9.90
C GLU A 917 -20.54 18.28 -8.63
N ASP A 918 -21.64 18.38 -7.87
CA ASP A 918 -21.66 19.04 -6.59
C ASP A 918 -20.84 18.26 -5.58
N ALA A 919 -21.01 16.93 -5.51
CA ALA A 919 -20.22 16.06 -4.65
C ALA A 919 -18.71 16.18 -4.93
N ILE A 920 -18.33 16.19 -6.20
CA ILE A 920 -16.93 16.42 -6.63
C ILE A 920 -16.45 17.79 -6.14
N THR A 921 -17.25 18.83 -6.35
CA THR A 921 -16.91 20.20 -5.94
C THR A 921 -16.71 20.30 -4.43
N GLU A 922 -17.60 19.70 -3.62
CA GLU A 922 -17.45 19.63 -2.16
C GLU A 922 -16.18 18.87 -1.74
N GLY A 923 -15.92 17.72 -2.37
CA GLY A 923 -14.73 16.92 -2.10
C GLY A 923 -13.43 17.70 -2.32
N TYR A 924 -13.30 18.40 -3.46
CA TYR A 924 -12.16 19.26 -3.73
C TYR A 924 -12.12 20.48 -2.80
N ALA A 925 -13.25 21.17 -2.58
CA ALA A 925 -13.28 22.40 -1.78
C ALA A 925 -12.82 22.15 -0.35
N LEU A 926 -13.22 21.02 0.23
CA LEU A 926 -12.86 20.62 1.58
C LEU A 926 -11.37 20.26 1.71
N ASN A 927 -10.77 19.65 0.67
CA ASN A 927 -9.38 19.19 0.69
C ASN A 927 -8.37 20.21 0.13
N LEU A 928 -8.85 21.19 -0.65
CA LEU A 928 -8.11 22.33 -1.18
C LEU A 928 -8.86 23.61 -0.80
N PRO A 929 -8.90 24.02 0.47
CA PRO A 929 -9.60 25.23 0.89
C PRO A 929 -9.01 26.48 0.21
N LEU A 930 -9.79 27.56 0.05
CA LEU A 930 -9.23 28.83 -0.41
C LEU A 930 -8.17 29.30 0.59
N ARG A 931 -6.97 29.57 0.10
CA ARG A 931 -5.83 29.96 0.92
C ARG A 931 -5.66 31.48 0.90
N PRO A 932 -5.72 32.17 2.04
CA PRO A 932 -5.30 33.57 2.12
C PRO A 932 -3.84 33.70 1.70
N GLY A 933 -3.52 34.69 0.86
CA GLY A 933 -2.17 34.89 0.36
C GLY A 933 -1.95 36.29 -0.22
N PRO A 934 -0.68 36.65 -0.50
CA PRO A 934 -0.36 37.91 -1.14
C PRO A 934 -0.85 37.92 -2.60
N GLY A 935 -1.20 39.10 -3.11
CA GLY A 935 -1.33 39.35 -4.54
C GLY A 935 -2.71 39.79 -5.03
N ALA A 936 -2.69 40.41 -6.21
CA ALA A 936 -3.88 40.77 -6.98
C ALA A 936 -4.54 39.52 -7.61
N ALA A 937 -5.82 39.64 -7.98
CA ALA A 937 -6.50 38.59 -8.73
C ALA A 937 -5.75 38.28 -10.03
N ALA A 938 -5.53 37.00 -10.30
CA ALA A 938 -4.79 36.52 -11.48
C ALA A 938 -5.55 35.37 -12.15
N PRO A 939 -5.61 35.34 -13.50
CA PRO A 939 -6.23 34.23 -14.23
C PRO A 939 -5.48 32.91 -13.96
N PRO A 940 -6.10 31.75 -14.18
CA PRO A 940 -5.41 30.47 -14.09
C PRO A 940 -4.38 30.29 -15.20
N LEU A 941 -3.35 29.48 -14.97
CA LEU A 941 -2.37 29.14 -16.00
C LEU A 941 -3.00 28.33 -17.15
N VAL A 942 -3.95 27.45 -16.80
CA VAL A 942 -4.75 26.67 -17.75
C VAL A 942 -6.21 26.58 -17.29
N ALA A 943 -7.14 26.52 -18.23
CA ALA A 943 -8.57 26.40 -17.97
C ALA A 943 -9.25 25.44 -18.96
N VAL A 944 -10.37 24.87 -18.55
CA VAL A 944 -11.25 24.04 -19.38
C VAL A 944 -12.68 24.60 -19.35
N ASP A 945 -13.41 24.47 -20.45
CA ASP A 945 -14.75 25.05 -20.62
C ASP A 945 -15.91 24.07 -20.30
N HIS A 946 -15.60 22.79 -20.07
CA HIS A 946 -16.61 21.78 -19.77
C HIS A 946 -16.62 21.38 -18.27
N PRO A 947 -17.77 21.50 -17.57
CA PRO A 947 -17.85 21.17 -16.15
C PRO A 947 -17.78 19.66 -15.86
N GLY A 948 -17.75 18.78 -16.86
CA GLY A 948 -17.51 17.34 -16.67
C GLY A 948 -16.04 16.93 -16.77
N VAL A 949 -15.17 17.87 -17.12
CA VAL A 949 -13.73 17.66 -17.20
C VAL A 949 -13.07 18.37 -16.03
N ILE A 950 -12.21 17.64 -15.33
CA ILE A 950 -11.45 18.12 -14.18
C ILE A 950 -9.99 18.17 -14.57
N VAL A 951 -9.32 19.28 -14.28
CA VAL A 951 -7.86 19.37 -14.33
C VAL A 951 -7.35 18.93 -12.96
N GLU A 952 -6.73 17.75 -12.91
CA GLU A 952 -6.21 17.16 -11.68
C GLU A 952 -4.81 17.68 -11.36
N THR A 953 -3.97 17.93 -12.36
CA THR A 953 -2.57 18.29 -12.12
C THR A 953 -2.06 19.26 -13.17
N VAL A 954 -1.31 20.26 -12.72
CA VAL A 954 -0.54 21.20 -13.55
C VAL A 954 0.86 21.27 -12.98
N LYS A 955 1.85 20.85 -13.77
CA LYS A 955 3.27 20.84 -13.36
C LYS A 955 4.17 21.10 -14.56
N LEU A 956 5.49 21.19 -14.33
CA LEU A 956 6.44 21.13 -15.43
C LEU A 956 6.86 19.69 -15.75
N ALA A 957 7.23 19.44 -17.00
CA ALA A 957 7.71 18.14 -17.47
C ALA A 957 8.99 17.74 -16.75
N ASP A 958 9.09 16.45 -16.40
CA ASP A 958 10.16 15.96 -15.52
C ASP A 958 11.51 15.84 -16.23
N ASP A 959 11.50 15.84 -17.56
CA ASP A 959 12.71 15.97 -18.40
C ASP A 959 13.30 17.39 -18.40
N ARG A 960 12.70 18.32 -17.67
CA ARG A 960 13.13 19.71 -17.50
C ARG A 960 13.17 20.51 -18.80
N SER A 961 12.39 20.10 -19.80
CA SER A 961 12.21 20.83 -21.06
C SER A 961 11.55 22.22 -20.88
N GLY A 962 10.90 22.44 -19.73
CA GLY A 962 10.05 23.63 -19.51
C GLY A 962 8.63 23.46 -20.06
N ASP A 963 8.31 22.31 -20.66
CA ASP A 963 6.94 21.99 -21.08
C ASP A 963 6.01 21.92 -19.86
N VAL A 964 4.77 22.38 -20.02
CA VAL A 964 3.71 22.29 -19.00
C VAL A 964 2.94 20.99 -19.21
N VAL A 965 2.90 20.16 -18.17
CA VAL A 965 2.12 18.92 -18.14
C VAL A 965 0.79 19.22 -17.45
N VAL A 966 -0.31 18.91 -18.15
CA VAL A 966 -1.68 19.04 -17.65
C VAL A 966 -2.34 17.67 -17.69
N ARG A 967 -2.74 17.15 -16.53
CA ARG A 967 -3.52 15.92 -16.45
C ARG A 967 -4.97 16.25 -16.16
N LEU A 968 -5.86 15.73 -16.99
CA LEU A 968 -7.29 15.92 -16.87
C LEU A 968 -8.04 14.59 -16.96
N TYR A 969 -9.25 14.56 -16.42
CA TYR A 969 -10.13 13.40 -16.51
C TYR A 969 -11.59 13.77 -16.69
N GLU A 970 -12.37 12.87 -17.28
CA GLU A 970 -13.82 12.97 -17.33
C GLU A 970 -14.41 12.39 -16.03
N SER A 971 -15.22 13.17 -15.31
CA SER A 971 -15.56 12.84 -13.92
C SER A 971 -16.96 12.23 -13.72
N ARG A 972 -17.81 12.21 -14.74
CA ARG A 972 -19.25 11.87 -14.61
C ARG A 972 -19.60 10.49 -15.15
N GLY A 973 -18.68 9.82 -15.86
CA GLY A 973 -18.96 8.58 -16.57
C GLY A 973 -19.67 8.80 -17.90
N GLY A 974 -19.56 10.00 -18.48
CA GLY A 974 -20.16 10.38 -19.76
C GLY A 974 -19.10 10.78 -20.79
N ARG A 975 -19.46 10.84 -22.07
CA ARG A 975 -18.56 11.46 -23.08
C ARG A 975 -18.60 12.97 -22.89
N ALA A 976 -17.43 13.60 -22.81
CA ALA A 976 -17.31 15.06 -22.67
C ALA A 976 -16.49 15.64 -23.83
N ARG A 977 -16.86 16.86 -24.26
CA ARG A 977 -16.06 17.66 -25.20
C ARG A 977 -15.68 18.96 -24.52
N THR A 978 -14.40 19.30 -24.53
CA THR A 978 -13.85 20.46 -23.82
C THR A 978 -12.77 21.14 -24.65
N THR A 979 -12.50 22.41 -24.39
CA THR A 979 -11.37 23.16 -24.93
C THR A 979 -10.43 23.51 -23.79
N LEU A 980 -9.15 23.14 -23.90
CA LEU A 980 -8.12 23.62 -22.99
C LEU A 980 -7.60 24.97 -23.48
N THR A 981 -7.64 25.98 -22.60
CA THR A 981 -7.05 27.30 -22.83
C THR A 981 -5.84 27.47 -21.92
N ALA A 982 -4.73 27.95 -22.46
CA ALA A 982 -3.52 28.26 -21.71
C ALA A 982 -3.30 29.78 -21.69
N ASP A 983 -2.96 30.33 -20.52
CA ASP A 983 -2.66 31.75 -20.34
C ASP A 983 -1.18 32.05 -20.59
N PHE A 984 -0.63 31.44 -21.64
CA PHE A 984 0.71 31.68 -22.15
C PHE A 984 0.77 31.31 -23.64
N PRO A 985 1.70 31.89 -24.41
CA PRO A 985 1.86 31.54 -25.82
C PRO A 985 2.16 30.04 -26.00
N VAL A 986 1.31 29.32 -26.73
CA VAL A 986 1.46 27.88 -26.99
C VAL A 986 2.18 27.64 -28.31
N GLY A 987 3.29 26.89 -28.26
CA GLY A 987 4.02 26.41 -29.44
C GLY A 987 3.49 25.07 -29.95
N ALA A 988 3.23 24.11 -29.05
CA ALA A 988 2.70 22.79 -29.40
C ALA A 988 1.86 22.20 -28.25
N VAL A 989 0.90 21.33 -28.60
CA VAL A 989 0.13 20.53 -27.65
C VAL A 989 0.25 19.06 -28.07
N ARG A 990 0.68 18.19 -27.16
CA ARG A 990 0.81 16.76 -27.40
C ARG A 990 0.05 15.97 -26.36
N GLU A 991 -0.73 14.98 -26.77
CA GLU A 991 -1.19 13.92 -25.86
C GLU A 991 0.00 13.06 -25.48
N ALA A 992 0.06 12.64 -24.21
CA ALA A 992 1.13 11.82 -23.67
C ALA A 992 0.58 10.74 -22.73
N ASP A 993 1.40 9.70 -22.52
CA ASP A 993 1.14 8.70 -21.48
C ASP A 993 1.43 9.26 -20.06
N LEU A 994 1.32 8.44 -19.00
CA LEU A 994 1.62 8.90 -17.64
C LEU A 994 3.09 9.30 -17.45
N LEU A 995 4.00 8.72 -18.23
CA LEU A 995 5.45 8.99 -18.18
C LEU A 995 5.86 10.22 -19.00
N GLU A 996 4.89 10.91 -19.59
CA GLU A 996 5.05 12.11 -20.42
C GLU A 996 5.66 11.86 -21.79
N VAL A 997 5.60 10.62 -22.26
CA VAL A 997 6.01 10.23 -23.61
C VAL A 997 4.90 10.62 -24.59
N PRO A 998 5.18 11.44 -25.62
CA PRO A 998 4.16 11.86 -26.58
C PRO A 998 3.53 10.69 -27.37
N LEU A 999 2.21 10.69 -27.47
CA LEU A 999 1.39 9.72 -28.21
C LEU A 999 0.77 10.34 -29.47
N ALA A 1000 0.26 11.57 -29.37
CA ALA A 1000 -0.39 12.29 -30.47
C ALA A 1000 -0.12 13.80 -30.39
N THR A 1001 -0.31 14.52 -31.49
CA THR A 1001 -0.18 15.99 -31.53
C THR A 1001 -1.51 16.62 -31.87
N HIS A 1002 -1.85 17.69 -31.16
CA HIS A 1002 -3.06 18.48 -31.38
C HIS A 1002 -2.72 19.90 -31.83
N PRO A 1003 -3.55 20.52 -32.69
CA PRO A 1003 -3.49 21.96 -32.90
C PRO A 1003 -3.71 22.70 -31.57
N PRO A 1004 -3.09 23.89 -31.38
CA PRO A 1004 -3.44 24.77 -30.27
C PRO A 1004 -4.95 25.02 -30.24
N SER A 1005 -5.55 24.97 -29.06
CA SER A 1005 -7.00 25.17 -28.84
C SER A 1005 -7.93 24.17 -29.56
N ALA A 1006 -7.42 23.02 -30.02
CA ALA A 1006 -8.28 21.98 -30.57
C ALA A 1006 -9.25 21.44 -29.50
N PRO A 1007 -10.52 21.19 -29.86
CA PRO A 1007 -11.47 20.57 -28.94
C PRO A 1007 -11.03 19.13 -28.63
N LEU A 1008 -10.95 18.82 -27.35
CA LEU A 1008 -10.64 17.50 -26.82
C LEU A 1008 -11.95 16.73 -26.60
N THR A 1009 -11.96 15.43 -26.91
CA THR A 1009 -13.08 14.55 -26.63
C THR A 1009 -12.63 13.44 -25.70
N LEU A 1010 -13.21 13.38 -24.50
CA LEU A 1010 -12.92 12.36 -23.51
C LEU A 1010 -14.07 11.34 -23.47
N ARG A 1011 -13.70 10.05 -23.41
CA ARG A 1011 -14.62 8.95 -23.09
C ARG A 1011 -15.00 8.99 -21.60
N PRO A 1012 -16.07 8.29 -21.19
CA PRO A 1012 -16.40 8.09 -19.77
C PRO A 1012 -15.18 7.74 -18.92
N PHE A 1013 -14.93 8.51 -17.85
CA PHE A 1013 -13.82 8.27 -16.93
C PHE A 1013 -12.41 8.22 -17.55
N GLN A 1014 -12.23 8.75 -18.76
CA GLN A 1014 -10.92 8.75 -19.40
C GLN A 1014 -9.98 9.75 -18.70
N ILE A 1015 -8.78 9.30 -18.41
CA ILE A 1015 -7.63 10.10 -18.01
C ILE A 1015 -6.89 10.50 -19.29
N LEU A 1016 -6.56 11.79 -19.41
CA LEU A 1016 -5.81 12.36 -20.53
C LEU A 1016 -4.67 13.21 -19.97
N THR A 1017 -3.45 12.96 -20.42
CA THR A 1017 -2.29 13.82 -20.11
C THR A 1017 -1.91 14.61 -21.36
N LEU A 1018 -1.79 15.93 -21.21
CA LEU A 1018 -1.34 16.84 -22.25
C LEU A 1018 0.00 17.44 -21.85
N ARG A 1019 0.93 17.47 -22.80
CA ARG A 1019 2.23 18.13 -22.72
C ARG A 1019 2.20 19.35 -23.65
N ILE A 1020 2.28 20.54 -23.06
CA ILE A 1020 2.11 21.82 -23.73
C ILE A 1020 3.46 22.54 -23.75
N THR A 1021 4.01 22.78 -24.94
CA THR A 1021 5.28 23.50 -25.11
C THR A 1021 5.00 25.01 -25.18
N PRO A 1022 5.54 25.83 -24.26
CA PRO A 1022 5.48 27.28 -24.37
C PRO A 1022 6.27 27.78 -25.60
N LYS A 1023 5.82 28.87 -26.23
CA LYS A 1023 6.58 29.55 -27.28
C LYS A 1023 7.62 30.48 -26.64
N ASP A 1024 8.88 30.46 -27.12
CA ASP A 1024 9.96 31.32 -26.61
C ASP A 1024 9.54 32.79 -26.49
N ARG A 1025 9.64 33.37 -25.29
CA ARG A 1025 9.37 34.79 -25.04
C ARG A 1025 10.41 35.74 -25.64
N HIS A 1026 11.56 35.22 -26.10
CA HIS A 1026 12.70 36.01 -26.60
C HIS A 1026 12.82 36.14 -28.13
N ARG A 1027 11.76 35.84 -28.89
CA ARG A 1027 11.66 36.18 -30.32
C ARG A 1027 10.34 36.86 -30.63
N ALA A 1028 10.20 38.11 -30.18
CA ALA A 1028 9.25 39.07 -30.70
C ALA A 1028 9.97 40.40 -30.91
#